data_AF-A0A8J4CIX0-F1
#
_entry.id   AF-A0A8J4CIX0-F1
#
_cell.length_a   1.000
_cell.length_b   1.000
_cell.length_c   1.000
_cell.angle_alpha   90.00
_cell.angle_beta   90.00
_cell.angle_gamma   90.00
#
_symmetry.space_group_name_H-M   'P 1'
#
loop_
_entity.id
_entity.type
_entity.pdbx_description
1 polymer ?
#
loop_
_entity_poly.entity_id
_entity_poly.type
_entity_poly.pdbx_seq_one_letter_code
_entity_poly.pdbx_strand_id
1 'polypeptide(L)'
;MEVTMMRWTLDALCAALIALVLWVCWLGFYPLRRWRYRQFPGPVGLPFLGNLPQVLSMDTTPYLSYVAQKYGRVCKIWFGTRPWLVVSDPDLVRKLASQSVARPLDLTTFLDTLTGENRHIELASAFFAHGESWRRGRRAFEAAIVHPASLTAHLPAIRRCLDRFIPSLERYAVSGTPLNAQKALGDLMLAITGELAYGVDFEVDFNADYGETEQQPRQHERKSRSAKANAAAAAAAAAGPGATLAHHCRETFETFKLENASLYVGLQLMFPSLAPAIRLLATYLPDANQRRIMTARSAVNAISRRLISQWDDAVNGGDAGNVKEAVDATVTVAAAPSGGAAAAAAAAAAGAKDMAEAAEKMAKAGPVGNGWRTVTADGRHRGVGGGTTMSSSPFREVGGGVSGSSFLAAMLEGRKGAEGPLTDLEVVAQSVTFILASYETSSTTTSMALLLLATHPGAQRRLLDEVERTGDRELTVELLGELPYTEAVLKETMRLYPAVPTMFRHARNDICLEHGQVVPSGTFLVMPTFNLHHDPTLWPQHDRFIPERFLPSTSTGGGGGGSDGGGEGGGGIGVLGSSHPAAWAGFGIGARMCVGHKLAMMIGKATLVSVLRRFSLSPVPGQPLPPAMATGLTFGPREGVWLQLGSRQTPVPELAA
;
A
#
# COMPACT_ATOMS: atom_id res chain seq x y z
N MET A 1 -13.17 -25.66 46.88
CA MET A 1 -12.89 -26.74 45.91
C MET A 1 -14.08 -26.98 44.97
N GLU A 2 -15.31 -27.00 45.46
CA GLU A 2 -16.51 -27.20 44.61
C GLU A 2 -16.80 -26.04 43.64
N VAL A 3 -16.62 -24.79 44.07
CA VAL A 3 -16.86 -23.60 43.23
C VAL A 3 -15.87 -23.54 42.04
N THR A 4 -14.64 -23.98 42.24
CA THR A 4 -13.66 -24.08 41.16
C THR A 4 -14.04 -25.22 40.21
N MET A 5 -14.34 -26.41 40.71
CA MET A 5 -14.79 -27.55 39.89
C MET A 5 -16.02 -27.21 39.03
N MET A 6 -17.03 -26.54 39.61
CA MET A 6 -18.24 -26.17 38.90
C MET A 6 -17.99 -25.13 37.78
N ARG A 7 -16.97 -24.28 37.94
CA ARG A 7 -16.57 -23.33 36.89
C ARG A 7 -15.84 -24.02 35.74
N TRP A 8 -14.94 -24.97 36.04
CA TRP A 8 -14.29 -25.80 35.03
C TRP A 8 -15.30 -26.61 34.21
N THR A 9 -16.34 -27.15 34.85
CA THR A 9 -17.40 -27.88 34.14
C THR A 9 -18.26 -26.98 33.25
N LEU A 10 -18.54 -25.75 33.70
CA LEU A 10 -19.30 -24.77 32.91
C LEU A 10 -18.49 -24.28 31.71
N ASP A 11 -17.21 -23.97 31.90
CA ASP A 11 -16.28 -23.55 30.85
C ASP A 11 -16.10 -24.66 29.80
N ALA A 12 -16.00 -25.93 30.23
CA ALA A 12 -15.93 -27.08 29.34
C ALA A 12 -17.23 -27.31 28.55
N LEU A 13 -18.39 -27.14 29.18
CA LEU A 13 -19.70 -27.22 28.50
C LEU A 13 -19.88 -26.10 27.48
N CYS A 14 -19.50 -24.87 27.81
CA CYS A 14 -19.51 -23.74 26.89
C CYS A 14 -18.57 -23.97 25.70
N ALA A 15 -17.35 -24.45 25.94
CA ALA A 15 -16.41 -24.79 24.88
C ALA A 15 -16.93 -25.90 23.96
N ALA A 16 -17.56 -26.94 24.53
CA ALA A 16 -18.17 -28.03 23.78
C ALA A 16 -19.37 -27.54 22.93
N LEU A 17 -20.21 -26.66 23.47
CA LEU A 17 -21.33 -26.08 22.73
C LEU A 17 -20.85 -25.18 21.58
N ILE A 18 -19.81 -24.36 21.81
CA ILE A 18 -19.18 -23.55 20.76
C ILE A 18 -18.59 -24.45 19.67
N ALA A 19 -17.88 -25.52 20.05
CA ALA A 19 -17.34 -26.49 19.11
C ALA A 19 -18.45 -27.17 18.29
N LEU A 20 -19.57 -27.54 18.92
CA LEU A 20 -20.73 -28.14 18.26
C LEU A 20 -21.40 -27.17 17.29
N VAL A 21 -21.60 -25.91 17.67
CA VAL A 21 -22.17 -24.88 16.79
C VAL A 21 -21.25 -24.60 15.60
N LEU A 22 -19.94 -24.48 15.82
CA LEU A 22 -18.96 -24.33 14.74
C LEU A 22 -18.95 -25.55 13.80
N TRP A 23 -19.11 -26.75 14.35
CA TRP A 23 -19.18 -28.00 13.60
C TRP A 23 -20.48 -28.14 12.78
N VAL A 24 -21.62 -27.77 13.34
CA VAL A 24 -22.93 -27.76 12.65
C VAL A 24 -22.96 -26.69 11.55
N CYS A 25 -22.46 -25.48 11.83
CA CYS A 25 -22.29 -24.43 10.81
C CYS A 25 -21.36 -24.88 9.68
N TRP A 26 -20.31 -25.65 10.00
CA TRP A 26 -19.43 -26.27 9.01
C TRP A 26 -20.20 -27.31 8.18
N LEU A 27 -20.91 -28.26 8.80
CA LEU A 27 -21.70 -29.29 8.10
C LEU A 27 -22.81 -28.72 7.22
N GLY A 28 -23.47 -27.63 7.61
CA GLY A 28 -24.57 -27.03 6.83
C GLY A 28 -24.08 -26.25 5.62
N PHE A 29 -23.13 -25.33 5.81
CA PHE A 29 -22.74 -24.38 4.75
C PHE A 29 -21.56 -24.84 3.90
N TYR A 30 -20.67 -25.68 4.44
CA TYR A 30 -19.45 -26.08 3.72
C TYR A 30 -19.70 -27.07 2.58
N PRO A 31 -20.52 -28.13 2.73
CA PRO A 31 -20.86 -29.04 1.63
C PRO A 31 -21.64 -28.33 0.52
N LEU A 32 -22.60 -27.47 0.87
CA LEU A 32 -23.36 -26.67 -0.10
C LEU A 32 -22.45 -25.75 -0.92
N ARG A 33 -21.50 -25.06 -0.26
CA ARG A 33 -20.49 -24.25 -0.97
C ARG A 33 -19.60 -25.11 -1.84
N ARG A 34 -19.08 -26.24 -1.35
CA ARG A 34 -18.27 -27.15 -2.17
C ARG A 34 -19.01 -27.63 -3.41
N TRP A 35 -20.29 -27.97 -3.26
CA TRP A 35 -21.14 -28.37 -4.37
C TRP A 35 -21.38 -27.23 -5.37
N ARG A 36 -21.66 -26.00 -4.90
CA ARG A 36 -21.87 -24.83 -5.77
C ARG A 36 -20.64 -24.49 -6.60
N TYR A 37 -19.44 -24.67 -6.05
CA TYR A 37 -18.17 -24.39 -6.75
C TYR A 37 -17.51 -25.65 -7.34
N ARG A 38 -18.22 -26.79 -7.45
CA ARG A 38 -17.64 -28.06 -7.96
C ARG A 38 -17.17 -27.97 -9.41
N GLN A 39 -17.79 -27.10 -10.21
CA GLN A 39 -17.48 -26.89 -11.63
C GLN A 39 -16.09 -26.27 -11.87
N PHE A 40 -15.47 -25.67 -10.85
CA PHE A 40 -14.14 -25.07 -10.95
C PHE A 40 -13.08 -26.05 -10.39
N PRO A 41 -11.99 -26.34 -11.12
CA PRO A 41 -10.88 -27.13 -10.62
C PRO A 41 -10.13 -26.38 -9.51
N GLY A 42 -9.39 -27.08 -8.66
CA GLY A 42 -8.59 -26.44 -7.61
C GLY A 42 -8.14 -27.40 -6.52
N PRO A 43 -7.18 -27.00 -5.67
CA PRO A 43 -6.71 -27.82 -4.57
C PRO A 43 -7.80 -28.08 -3.54
N VAL A 44 -7.71 -29.24 -2.90
CA VAL A 44 -8.58 -29.58 -1.76
C VAL A 44 -8.15 -28.73 -0.56
N GLY A 45 -9.08 -27.97 -0.01
CA GLY A 45 -8.86 -27.21 1.23
C GLY A 45 -9.06 -28.07 2.48
N LEU A 46 -8.20 -27.88 3.48
CA LEU A 46 -8.34 -28.46 4.81
C LEU A 46 -9.56 -27.87 5.55
N PRO A 47 -10.13 -28.60 6.54
CA PRO A 47 -11.19 -28.06 7.38
C PRO A 47 -10.76 -26.75 8.06
N PHE A 48 -11.63 -25.74 8.02
CA PHE A 48 -11.47 -24.38 8.58
C PHE A 48 -10.30 -23.53 8.05
N LEU A 49 -9.20 -24.15 7.63
CA LEU A 49 -7.99 -23.50 7.14
C LEU A 49 -7.99 -23.31 5.63
N GLY A 50 -8.75 -24.14 4.89
CA GLY A 50 -8.69 -24.14 3.44
C GLY A 50 -7.27 -24.47 2.97
N ASN A 51 -6.69 -23.60 2.17
CA ASN A 51 -5.34 -23.72 1.63
C ASN A 51 -4.31 -22.79 2.32
N LEU A 52 -4.65 -22.26 3.51
CA LEU A 52 -3.76 -21.35 4.23
C LEU A 52 -2.37 -21.95 4.54
N PRO A 53 -2.22 -23.24 4.91
CA PRO A 53 -0.90 -23.81 5.14
C PRO A 53 0.01 -23.80 3.90
N GLN A 54 -0.56 -24.05 2.71
CA GLN A 54 0.18 -23.98 1.46
C GLN A 54 0.63 -22.55 1.15
N VAL A 55 -0.25 -21.57 1.38
CA VAL A 55 0.07 -20.13 1.24
C VAL A 55 1.19 -19.72 2.19
N LEU A 56 1.15 -20.16 3.45
CA LEU A 56 2.20 -19.88 4.43
C LEU A 56 3.55 -20.51 4.05
N SER A 57 3.54 -21.65 3.36
CA SER A 57 4.78 -22.34 2.94
C SER A 57 5.45 -21.76 1.70
N MET A 58 4.69 -21.15 0.78
CA MET A 58 5.19 -20.69 -0.53
C MET A 58 5.07 -19.18 -0.74
N ASP A 59 4.49 -18.45 0.21
CA ASP A 59 3.98 -17.09 0.04
C ASP A 59 2.82 -17.00 -0.97
N THR A 60 2.07 -15.89 -0.96
CA THR A 60 0.81 -15.75 -1.68
C THR A 60 0.99 -15.69 -3.20
N THR A 61 1.91 -14.87 -3.70
CA THR A 61 2.12 -14.70 -5.15
C THR A 61 2.60 -15.99 -5.84
N PRO A 62 3.62 -16.70 -5.32
CA PRO A 62 4.04 -17.97 -5.89
C PRO A 62 2.96 -19.06 -5.79
N TYR A 63 2.19 -19.09 -4.68
CA TYR A 63 1.09 -20.03 -4.54
C TYR A 63 -0.02 -19.82 -5.58
N LEU A 64 -0.42 -18.57 -5.85
CA LEU A 64 -1.40 -18.26 -6.90
C LEU A 64 -0.89 -18.64 -8.31
N SER A 65 0.41 -18.48 -8.56
CA SER A 65 1.05 -18.92 -9.81
C SER A 65 0.99 -20.44 -9.95
N TYR A 66 1.40 -21.17 -8.91
CA TYR A 66 1.38 -22.63 -8.87
C TYR A 66 -0.03 -23.20 -9.09
N VAL A 67 -1.04 -22.63 -8.43
CA VAL A 67 -2.43 -23.11 -8.57
C VAL A 67 -2.97 -22.85 -9.98
N ALA A 68 -2.73 -21.66 -10.55
CA ALA A 68 -3.16 -21.38 -11.93
C ALA A 68 -2.48 -22.29 -12.96
N GLN A 69 -1.19 -22.58 -12.78
CA GLN A 69 -0.47 -23.50 -13.66
C GLN A 69 -0.99 -24.94 -13.54
N LYS A 70 -1.26 -25.42 -12.32
CA LYS A 70 -1.67 -26.80 -12.08
C LYS A 70 -3.13 -27.09 -12.41
N TYR A 71 -4.03 -26.15 -12.13
CA TYR A 71 -5.48 -26.37 -12.24
C TYR A 71 -6.12 -25.60 -13.41
N GLY A 72 -5.34 -24.81 -14.14
CA GLY A 72 -5.79 -24.03 -15.30
C GLY A 72 -6.10 -22.57 -14.96
N ARG A 73 -6.36 -21.81 -16.03
CA ARG A 73 -6.52 -20.33 -15.98
C ARG A 73 -7.69 -19.84 -15.14
N VAL A 74 -8.69 -20.68 -14.87
CA VAL A 74 -9.81 -20.37 -13.96
C VAL A 74 -9.94 -21.50 -12.96
N CYS A 75 -9.51 -21.25 -11.72
CA CYS A 75 -9.50 -22.27 -10.68
C CYS A 75 -9.89 -21.70 -9.31
N LYS A 76 -10.36 -22.56 -8.41
CA LYS A 76 -10.77 -22.17 -7.06
C LYS A 76 -9.67 -22.48 -6.05
N ILE A 77 -9.52 -21.62 -5.06
CA ILE A 77 -8.78 -21.89 -3.83
C ILE A 77 -9.69 -21.63 -2.63
N TRP A 78 -9.41 -22.27 -1.52
CA TRP A 78 -10.14 -22.08 -0.28
C TRP A 78 -9.30 -21.22 0.66
N PHE A 79 -9.79 -20.04 1.01
CA PHE A 79 -9.27 -19.30 2.15
C PHE A 79 -10.25 -19.46 3.31
N GLY A 80 -9.85 -20.26 4.29
CA GLY A 80 -10.73 -20.77 5.31
C GLY A 80 -11.90 -21.57 4.72
N THR A 81 -13.13 -21.12 4.97
CA THR A 81 -14.36 -21.74 4.45
C THR A 81 -14.96 -21.03 3.23
N ARG A 82 -14.23 -20.03 2.68
CA ARG A 82 -14.70 -19.23 1.53
C ARG A 82 -13.92 -19.58 0.27
N PRO A 83 -14.60 -19.82 -0.86
CA PRO A 83 -13.96 -20.03 -2.13
C PRO A 83 -13.53 -18.68 -2.72
N TRP A 84 -12.29 -18.61 -3.16
CA TRP A 84 -11.77 -17.53 -3.99
C TRP A 84 -11.54 -18.10 -5.38
N LEU A 85 -11.99 -17.39 -6.41
CA LEU A 85 -11.80 -17.80 -7.79
C LEU A 85 -10.61 -17.05 -8.37
N VAL A 86 -9.54 -17.79 -8.68
CA VAL A 86 -8.35 -17.31 -9.36
C VAL A 86 -8.63 -17.29 -10.85
N VAL A 87 -8.49 -16.12 -11.46
CA VAL A 87 -8.74 -15.85 -12.87
C VAL A 87 -7.47 -15.28 -13.48
N SER A 88 -6.75 -16.11 -14.23
CA SER A 88 -5.54 -15.77 -14.98
C SER A 88 -5.77 -15.78 -16.49
N ASP A 89 -7.02 -15.96 -16.94
CA ASP A 89 -7.37 -15.84 -18.35
C ASP A 89 -7.45 -14.36 -18.77
N PRO A 90 -6.69 -13.91 -19.78
CA PRO A 90 -6.52 -12.49 -20.07
C PRO A 90 -7.81 -11.83 -20.61
N ASP A 91 -8.63 -12.55 -21.39
CA ASP A 91 -9.92 -12.06 -21.89
C ASP A 91 -10.91 -11.89 -20.74
N LEU A 92 -11.00 -12.91 -19.87
CA LEU A 92 -11.88 -12.86 -18.72
C LEU A 92 -11.43 -11.80 -17.71
N VAL A 93 -10.12 -11.63 -17.48
CA VAL A 93 -9.60 -10.53 -16.64
C VAL A 93 -10.02 -9.19 -17.21
N ARG A 94 -9.86 -8.95 -18.52
CA ARG A 94 -10.25 -7.69 -19.17
C ARG A 94 -11.73 -7.41 -18.97
N LYS A 95 -12.58 -8.42 -19.19
CA LYS A 95 -14.04 -8.34 -19.01
C LYS A 95 -14.42 -8.05 -17.56
N LEU A 96 -13.86 -8.78 -16.59
CA LEU A 96 -14.18 -8.61 -15.17
C LEU A 96 -13.68 -7.27 -14.62
N ALA A 97 -12.50 -6.82 -15.07
CA ALA A 97 -11.90 -5.57 -14.65
C ALA A 97 -12.69 -4.34 -15.12
N SER A 98 -13.34 -4.40 -16.29
CA SER A 98 -14.18 -3.34 -16.84
C SER A 98 -15.62 -3.36 -16.28
N GLN A 99 -16.20 -4.55 -16.09
CA GLN A 99 -17.61 -4.69 -15.68
C GLN A 99 -17.84 -4.50 -14.17
N SER A 100 -16.86 -4.84 -13.32
CA SER A 100 -17.00 -4.73 -11.86
C SER A 100 -16.11 -3.63 -11.30
N VAL A 101 -16.75 -2.61 -10.72
CA VAL A 101 -16.07 -1.51 -10.01
C VAL A 101 -15.95 -1.81 -8.50
N ALA A 102 -16.73 -2.76 -8.00
CA ALA A 102 -16.76 -3.10 -6.58
C ALA A 102 -15.55 -3.92 -6.15
N ARG A 103 -14.91 -3.51 -5.04
CA ARG A 103 -14.03 -4.41 -4.30
C ARG A 103 -14.90 -5.38 -3.48
N PRO A 104 -14.39 -6.58 -3.19
CA PRO A 104 -15.06 -7.49 -2.27
C PRO A 104 -15.23 -6.87 -0.90
N LEU A 105 -16.45 -6.93 -0.35
CA LEU A 105 -16.71 -6.56 1.05
C LEU A 105 -15.80 -7.34 2.01
N ASP A 106 -15.41 -8.56 1.62
CA ASP A 106 -14.48 -9.41 2.36
C ASP A 106 -13.04 -8.90 2.35
N LEU A 107 -12.56 -8.26 1.27
CA LEU A 107 -11.25 -7.62 1.25
C LEU A 107 -11.25 -6.43 2.21
N THR A 108 -12.34 -5.66 2.18
CA THR A 108 -12.54 -4.55 3.11
C THR A 108 -12.62 -5.06 4.54
N THR A 109 -13.34 -6.14 4.81
CA THR A 109 -13.45 -6.75 6.14
C THR A 109 -12.13 -7.35 6.65
N PHE A 110 -11.32 -7.92 5.75
CA PHE A 110 -9.98 -8.42 6.03
C PHE A 110 -9.06 -7.27 6.50
N LEU A 111 -9.07 -6.15 5.78
CA LEU A 111 -8.25 -4.97 6.11
C LEU A 111 -8.84 -4.14 7.24
N ASP A 112 -10.16 -4.19 7.48
CA ASP A 112 -10.83 -3.51 8.59
C ASP A 112 -10.22 -3.91 9.94
N THR A 113 -9.91 -5.20 10.09
CA THR A 113 -9.31 -5.75 11.31
C THR A 113 -7.93 -5.16 11.56
N LEU A 114 -7.20 -4.84 10.50
CA LEU A 114 -5.88 -4.23 10.52
C LEU A 114 -5.91 -2.71 10.75
N THR A 115 -7.03 -2.07 10.43
CA THR A 115 -7.17 -0.60 10.49
C THR A 115 -7.75 -0.09 11.82
N GLY A 116 -8.40 -0.96 12.59
CA GLY A 116 -8.98 -0.60 13.89
C GLY A 116 -9.94 0.59 13.81
N GLU A 117 -9.74 1.59 14.67
CA GLU A 117 -10.57 2.81 14.73
C GLU A 117 -10.52 3.63 13.44
N ASN A 118 -9.44 3.51 12.66
CA ASN A 118 -9.23 4.26 11.42
C ASN A 118 -10.03 3.72 10.22
N ARG A 119 -10.80 2.64 10.41
CA ARG A 119 -11.62 1.99 9.38
C ARG A 119 -12.48 2.96 8.57
N HIS A 120 -13.13 3.91 9.24
CA HIS A 120 -14.04 4.86 8.59
C HIS A 120 -13.32 5.74 7.56
N ILE A 121 -12.04 6.07 7.81
CA ILE A 121 -11.17 6.80 6.87
C ILE A 121 -10.87 5.91 5.67
N GLU A 122 -10.43 4.68 5.90
CA GLU A 122 -10.11 3.76 4.79
C GLU A 122 -11.30 3.51 3.88
N LEU A 123 -12.49 3.27 4.44
CA LEU A 123 -13.70 3.03 3.66
C LEU A 123 -14.12 4.21 2.79
N ALA A 124 -13.72 5.43 3.15
CA ALA A 124 -13.95 6.64 2.37
C ALA A 124 -12.86 6.90 1.31
N SER A 125 -11.74 6.15 1.32
CA SER A 125 -10.67 6.31 0.32
C SER A 125 -11.10 5.86 -1.07
N ALA A 126 -10.56 6.45 -2.13
CA ALA A 126 -10.79 6.01 -3.49
C ALA A 126 -10.32 4.56 -3.71
N PHE A 127 -9.42 4.04 -2.88
CA PHE A 127 -8.98 2.66 -2.94
C PHE A 127 -10.05 1.66 -2.47
N PHE A 128 -10.78 1.95 -1.39
CA PHE A 128 -11.82 1.05 -0.84
C PHE A 128 -13.26 1.48 -1.12
N ALA A 129 -13.53 2.76 -1.27
CA ALA A 129 -14.87 3.31 -1.46
C ALA A 129 -15.60 2.67 -2.65
N HIS A 130 -16.93 2.76 -2.60
CA HIS A 130 -17.84 2.24 -3.62
C HIS A 130 -18.89 3.28 -4.01
N GLY A 131 -19.56 3.03 -5.14
CA GLY A 131 -20.68 3.87 -5.58
C GLY A 131 -20.27 5.32 -5.80
N GLU A 132 -21.12 6.25 -5.38
CA GLU A 132 -20.87 7.70 -5.54
C GLU A 132 -19.67 8.20 -4.75
N SER A 133 -19.41 7.69 -3.54
CA SER A 133 -18.24 8.10 -2.75
C SER A 133 -16.93 7.82 -3.50
N TRP A 134 -16.83 6.64 -4.12
CA TRP A 134 -15.69 6.36 -5.00
C TRP A 134 -15.63 7.30 -6.20
N ARG A 135 -16.74 7.52 -6.91
CA ARG A 135 -16.74 8.39 -8.10
C ARG A 135 -16.28 9.80 -7.77
N ARG A 136 -16.74 10.37 -6.65
CA ARG A 136 -16.30 11.69 -6.15
C ARG A 136 -14.80 11.70 -5.86
N GLY A 137 -14.32 10.80 -5.00
CA GLY A 137 -12.90 10.73 -4.66
C GLY A 137 -12.01 10.49 -5.88
N ARG A 138 -12.45 9.63 -6.81
CA ARG A 138 -11.74 9.35 -8.06
C ARG A 138 -11.61 10.57 -8.95
N ARG A 139 -12.71 11.30 -9.19
CA ARG A 139 -12.69 12.53 -10.02
C ARG A 139 -11.75 13.58 -9.44
N ALA A 140 -11.79 13.78 -8.13
CA ALA A 140 -10.91 14.73 -7.46
C ALA A 140 -9.43 14.33 -7.60
N PHE A 141 -9.12 13.03 -7.43
CA PHE A 141 -7.76 12.50 -7.65
C PHE A 141 -7.29 12.69 -9.10
N GLU A 142 -8.15 12.42 -10.08
CA GLU A 142 -7.80 12.58 -11.50
C GLU A 142 -7.52 14.03 -11.86
N ALA A 143 -8.34 14.97 -11.38
CA ALA A 143 -8.10 16.41 -11.54
C ALA A 143 -6.77 16.84 -10.89
N ALA A 144 -6.48 16.32 -9.70
CA ALA A 144 -5.29 16.65 -8.94
C ALA A 144 -3.98 16.09 -9.53
N ILE A 145 -4.01 14.87 -10.07
CA ILE A 145 -2.79 14.10 -10.35
C ILE A 145 -2.57 13.83 -11.85
N VAL A 146 -3.65 13.63 -12.61
CA VAL A 146 -3.58 13.10 -13.98
C VAL A 146 -3.80 14.17 -15.04
N HIS A 147 -4.49 15.25 -14.67
CA HIS A 147 -4.76 16.35 -15.58
C HIS A 147 -3.43 16.97 -16.08
N PRO A 148 -3.29 17.26 -17.40
CA PRO A 148 -2.02 17.74 -17.96
C PRO A 148 -1.46 18.98 -17.25
N ALA A 149 -2.30 19.96 -16.92
CA ALA A 149 -1.86 21.15 -16.19
C ALA A 149 -1.28 20.82 -14.80
N SER A 150 -1.86 19.84 -14.11
CA SER A 150 -1.39 19.39 -12.80
C SER A 150 -0.05 18.68 -12.93
N LEU A 151 0.12 17.80 -13.93
CA LEU A 151 1.39 17.13 -14.21
C LEU A 151 2.53 18.13 -14.47
N THR A 152 2.29 19.16 -15.28
CA THR A 152 3.28 20.22 -15.51
C THR A 152 3.61 20.99 -14.23
N ALA A 153 2.60 21.27 -13.40
CA ALA A 153 2.81 21.96 -12.12
C ALA A 153 3.53 21.12 -11.06
N HIS A 154 3.46 19.79 -11.14
CA HIS A 154 4.11 18.88 -10.20
C HIS A 154 5.63 18.77 -10.42
N LEU A 155 6.08 18.93 -11.66
CA LEU A 155 7.47 18.65 -12.02
C LEU A 155 8.51 19.54 -11.30
N PRO A 156 8.30 20.86 -11.11
CA PRO A 156 9.22 21.69 -10.31
C PRO A 156 9.43 21.19 -8.88
N ALA A 157 8.39 20.67 -8.22
CA ALA A 157 8.50 20.11 -6.88
C ALA A 157 9.27 18.80 -6.86
N ILE A 158 8.99 17.90 -7.83
CA ILE A 158 9.75 16.65 -8.01
C ILE A 158 11.24 16.97 -8.18
N ARG A 159 11.57 18.01 -8.95
CA ARG A 159 12.95 18.43 -9.18
C ARG A 159 13.64 18.97 -7.94
N ARG A 160 13.00 19.85 -7.15
CA ARG A 160 13.58 20.34 -5.89
C ARG A 160 13.89 19.19 -4.93
N CYS A 161 12.99 18.20 -4.84
CA CYS A 161 13.23 16.98 -4.08
C CYS A 161 14.44 16.18 -4.62
N LEU A 162 14.55 16.01 -5.93
CA LEU A 162 15.68 15.33 -6.57
C LEU A 162 17.01 16.09 -6.39
N ASP A 163 17.00 17.42 -6.49
CA ASP A 163 18.19 18.27 -6.33
C ASP A 163 18.78 18.19 -4.91
N ARG A 164 17.94 17.90 -3.92
CA ARG A 164 18.36 17.57 -2.54
C ARG A 164 18.79 16.11 -2.38
N PHE A 165 18.07 15.18 -3.01
CA PHE A 165 18.26 13.74 -2.84
C PHE A 165 19.52 13.22 -3.55
N ILE A 166 19.74 13.61 -4.80
CA ILE A 166 20.81 13.06 -5.64
C ILE A 166 22.21 13.32 -5.04
N PRO A 167 22.54 14.53 -4.54
CA PRO A 167 23.83 14.75 -3.87
C PRO A 167 24.04 13.89 -2.63
N SER A 168 22.98 13.55 -1.88
CA SER A 168 23.12 12.74 -0.66
C SER A 168 23.57 11.30 -0.94
N LEU A 169 23.45 10.84 -2.20
CA LEU A 169 23.92 9.54 -2.64
C LEU A 169 25.43 9.49 -2.93
N GLU A 170 26.10 10.65 -3.11
CA GLU A 170 27.52 10.72 -3.44
C GLU A 170 28.41 10.03 -2.39
N ARG A 171 28.04 10.11 -1.11
CA ARG A 171 28.77 9.43 -0.03
C ARG A 171 28.84 7.92 -0.21
N TYR A 172 27.82 7.28 -0.79
CA TYR A 172 27.83 5.83 -1.08
C TYR A 172 28.73 5.51 -2.26
N ALA A 173 28.74 6.38 -3.28
CA ALA A 173 29.64 6.23 -4.43
C ALA A 173 31.12 6.41 -4.05
N VAL A 174 31.42 7.35 -3.13
CA VAL A 174 32.79 7.62 -2.67
C VAL A 174 33.27 6.58 -1.66
N SER A 175 32.44 6.22 -0.68
CA SER A 175 32.82 5.24 0.34
C SER A 175 32.87 3.81 -0.18
N GLY A 176 32.13 3.50 -1.24
CA GLY A 176 31.91 2.14 -1.69
C GLY A 176 30.96 1.35 -0.78
N THR A 177 30.30 1.98 0.20
CA THR A 177 29.31 1.30 1.04
C THR A 177 28.05 0.96 0.23
N PRO A 178 27.50 -0.26 0.33
CA PRO A 178 26.22 -0.61 -0.28
C PRO A 178 25.07 0.30 0.16
N LEU A 179 24.23 0.70 -0.79
CA LEU A 179 23.04 1.52 -0.56
C LEU A 179 21.77 0.64 -0.54
N ASN A 180 20.95 0.75 0.51
CA ASN A 180 19.57 0.28 0.45
C ASN A 180 18.70 1.28 -0.34
N ALA A 181 18.63 1.08 -1.65
CA ALA A 181 17.95 1.97 -2.58
C ALA A 181 16.44 2.06 -2.32
N GLN A 182 15.79 0.99 -1.84
CA GLN A 182 14.35 1.03 -1.55
C GLN A 182 14.06 1.95 -0.35
N LYS A 183 14.88 1.91 0.70
CA LYS A 183 14.76 2.82 1.86
C LYS A 183 14.95 4.27 1.44
N ALA A 184 16.02 4.57 0.71
CA ALA A 184 16.33 5.92 0.23
C ALA A 184 15.24 6.46 -0.71
N LEU A 185 14.72 5.63 -1.61
CA LEU A 185 13.66 6.03 -2.53
C LEU A 185 12.30 6.20 -1.82
N GLY A 186 12.02 5.46 -0.76
CA GLY A 186 10.84 5.69 0.08
C GLY A 186 10.84 7.08 0.71
N ASP A 187 12.00 7.51 1.20
CA ASP A 187 12.22 8.86 1.75
C ASP A 187 12.03 9.93 0.66
N LEU A 188 12.56 9.71 -0.55
CA LEU A 188 12.31 10.58 -1.70
C LEU A 188 10.80 10.67 -2.03
N MET A 189 10.07 9.54 -2.01
CA MET A 189 8.63 9.56 -2.26
C MET A 189 7.86 10.36 -1.22
N LEU A 190 8.28 10.34 0.04
CA LEU A 190 7.66 11.17 1.09
C LEU A 190 7.93 12.65 0.87
N ALA A 191 9.16 13.03 0.57
CA ALA A 191 9.49 14.43 0.28
C ALA A 191 8.66 14.95 -0.91
N ILE A 192 8.59 14.18 -2.01
CA ILE A 192 7.76 14.51 -3.17
C ILE A 192 6.28 14.60 -2.77
N THR A 193 5.79 13.66 -1.95
CA THR A 193 4.39 13.68 -1.51
C THR A 193 4.10 14.90 -0.63
N GLY A 194 5.00 15.28 0.28
CA GLY A 194 4.87 16.50 1.08
C GLY A 194 4.69 17.74 0.21
N GLU A 195 5.59 17.94 -0.75
CA GLU A 195 5.56 19.13 -1.60
C GLU A 195 4.35 19.11 -2.56
N LEU A 196 4.09 17.99 -3.23
CA LEU A 196 3.02 17.89 -4.22
C LEU A 196 1.63 17.86 -3.60
N ALA A 197 1.49 17.08 -2.53
CA ALA A 197 0.17 16.82 -1.97
C ALA A 197 -0.25 17.95 -1.04
N TYR A 198 0.69 18.43 -0.23
CA TYR A 198 0.41 19.29 0.92
C TYR A 198 1.14 20.62 0.87
N GLY A 199 1.97 20.90 -0.14
CA GLY A 199 2.75 22.15 -0.22
C GLY A 199 3.75 22.36 0.93
N VAL A 200 4.14 21.27 1.62
CA VAL A 200 5.05 21.34 2.77
C VAL A 200 6.27 20.46 2.55
N ASP A 201 7.38 20.84 3.16
CA ASP A 201 8.54 19.96 3.29
C ASP A 201 8.30 19.02 4.47
N PHE A 202 8.24 17.72 4.21
CA PHE A 202 8.19 16.73 5.30
C PHE A 202 9.48 16.64 6.11
N GLU A 203 10.50 17.44 5.77
CA GLU A 203 11.79 17.50 6.47
C GLU A 203 12.45 16.11 6.53
N VAL A 204 12.34 15.39 5.41
CA VAL A 204 13.00 14.10 5.24
C VAL A 204 14.50 14.34 5.15
N ASP A 205 15.24 13.72 6.07
CA ASP A 205 16.70 13.78 6.10
C ASP A 205 17.31 12.75 5.14
N PHE A 206 17.70 13.22 3.94
CA PHE A 206 18.37 12.38 2.95
C PHE A 206 19.81 11.99 3.33
N ASN A 207 20.36 12.56 4.40
CA ASN A 207 21.66 12.17 4.96
C ASN A 207 21.54 11.10 6.05
N ALA A 208 20.33 10.64 6.39
CA ALA A 208 20.12 9.50 7.26
C ALA A 208 20.82 8.25 6.69
N ASP A 209 21.33 7.34 7.53
CA ASP A 209 22.07 6.19 7.02
C ASP A 209 21.14 5.14 6.38
N TYR A 210 21.42 4.85 5.11
CA TYR A 210 20.83 3.83 4.27
C TYR A 210 21.75 2.61 4.05
N GLY A 211 22.96 2.63 4.61
CA GLY A 211 23.99 1.59 4.47
C GLY A 211 24.02 0.58 5.61
N GLU A 212 23.28 0.78 6.70
CA GLU A 212 23.24 -0.18 7.81
C GLU A 212 22.63 -1.51 7.36
N THR A 213 23.47 -2.53 7.22
CA THR A 213 23.07 -3.92 7.36
C THR A 213 22.53 -4.10 8.77
N GLU A 214 21.22 -3.99 8.96
CA GLU A 214 20.58 -4.70 10.07
C GLU A 214 21.00 -6.16 9.92
N GLN A 215 21.94 -6.60 10.76
CA GLN A 215 22.35 -7.99 10.82
C GLN A 215 21.10 -8.86 10.91
N GLN A 216 20.92 -9.71 9.90
CA GLN A 216 19.80 -10.63 9.74
C GLN A 216 19.35 -11.18 11.10
N PRO A 217 18.12 -10.90 11.55
CA PRO A 217 17.60 -11.56 12.74
C PRO A 217 17.40 -13.03 12.37
N ARG A 218 18.26 -13.91 12.92
CA ARG A 218 18.06 -15.37 12.91
C ARG A 218 16.60 -15.65 13.27
N GLN A 219 15.96 -16.55 12.53
CA GLN A 219 14.51 -16.87 12.57
C GLN A 219 13.93 -17.25 13.96
N HIS A 220 14.74 -17.32 15.03
CA HIS A 220 14.33 -17.79 16.34
C HIS A 220 14.08 -16.72 17.43
N GLU A 221 14.28 -15.43 17.19
CA GLU A 221 14.14 -14.43 18.27
C GLU A 221 12.86 -13.59 18.20
N ARG A 222 11.73 -14.22 18.50
CA ARG A 222 10.44 -13.53 18.60
C ARG A 222 10.39 -12.48 19.73
N LYS A 223 11.25 -12.61 20.77
CA LYS A 223 11.37 -11.67 21.90
C LYS A 223 12.28 -10.47 21.61
N SER A 224 13.27 -10.55 20.70
CA SER A 224 14.15 -9.41 20.37
C SER A 224 13.51 -8.44 19.36
N ARG A 225 12.51 -8.87 18.59
CA ARG A 225 11.81 -8.04 17.59
C ARG A 225 11.01 -6.88 18.18
N SER A 226 10.32 -7.06 19.31
CA SER A 226 9.56 -5.97 19.94
C SER A 226 10.48 -4.89 20.52
N ALA A 227 11.63 -5.28 21.08
CA ALA A 227 12.63 -4.35 21.59
C ALA A 227 13.29 -3.56 20.45
N LYS A 228 13.64 -4.24 19.34
CA LYS A 228 14.15 -3.60 18.12
C LYS A 228 13.14 -2.62 17.50
N ALA A 229 11.86 -3.00 17.40
CA ALA A 229 10.81 -2.12 16.88
C ALA A 229 10.63 -0.85 17.73
N ASN A 230 10.65 -0.97 19.06
CA ASN A 230 10.57 0.19 19.96
C ASN A 230 11.82 1.09 19.86
N ALA A 231 13.01 0.50 19.73
CA ALA A 231 14.24 1.26 19.53
C ALA A 231 14.24 2.01 18.18
N ALA A 232 13.76 1.37 17.11
CA ALA A 232 13.63 2.00 15.80
C ALA A 232 12.61 3.16 15.82
N ALA A 233 11.48 2.99 16.51
CA ALA A 233 10.50 4.06 16.69
C ALA A 233 11.08 5.24 17.48
N ALA A 234 11.82 4.98 18.56
CA ALA A 234 12.48 6.03 19.34
C ALA A 234 13.57 6.76 18.54
N ALA A 235 14.36 6.03 17.75
CA ALA A 235 15.36 6.62 16.86
C ALA A 235 14.72 7.49 15.77
N ALA A 236 13.62 7.03 15.17
CA ALA A 236 12.88 7.80 14.18
C ALA A 236 12.27 9.08 14.78
N ALA A 237 11.72 9.00 16.00
CA ALA A 237 11.22 10.16 16.73
C ALA A 237 12.34 11.18 17.04
N ALA A 238 13.53 10.70 17.42
CA ALA A 238 14.69 11.55 17.67
C ALA A 238 15.23 12.20 16.37
N ALA A 239 15.11 11.52 15.23
CA ALA A 239 15.55 12.02 13.93
C ALA A 239 14.59 13.05 13.30
N GLY A 240 13.36 13.17 13.80
CA GLY A 240 12.42 14.23 13.44
C GLY A 240 11.13 13.77 12.74
N PRO A 241 10.26 14.72 12.35
CA PRO A 241 8.92 14.43 11.83
C PRO A 241 8.92 13.60 10.54
N GLY A 242 9.82 13.90 9.61
CA GLY A 242 9.95 13.16 8.34
C GLY A 242 10.38 11.70 8.56
N ALA A 243 11.38 11.47 9.40
CA ALA A 243 11.84 10.13 9.75
C ALA A 243 10.76 9.32 10.49
N THR A 244 10.00 9.98 11.36
CA THR A 244 8.85 9.37 12.06
C THR A 244 7.76 8.95 11.07
N LEU A 245 7.40 9.81 10.12
CA LEU A 245 6.43 9.48 9.07
C LEU A 245 6.91 8.31 8.20
N ALA A 246 8.18 8.31 7.80
CA ALA A 246 8.79 7.23 7.03
C ALA A 246 8.77 5.89 7.78
N HIS A 247 9.08 5.91 9.07
CA HIS A 247 8.99 4.74 9.92
C HIS A 247 7.56 4.17 9.96
N HIS A 248 6.55 5.02 10.18
CA HIS A 248 5.15 4.55 10.24
C HIS A 248 4.60 4.07 8.89
N CYS A 249 5.00 4.68 7.77
CA CYS A 249 4.65 4.16 6.45
C CYS A 249 5.23 2.75 6.26
N ARG A 250 6.52 2.55 6.57
CA ARG A 250 7.18 1.25 6.48
C ARG A 250 6.55 0.20 7.38
N GLU A 251 6.31 0.52 8.65
CA GLU A 251 5.63 -0.39 9.59
C GLU A 251 4.23 -0.79 9.11
N THR A 252 3.51 0.12 8.45
CA THR A 252 2.22 -0.18 7.84
C THR A 252 2.35 -1.28 6.78
N PHE A 253 3.32 -1.19 5.86
CA PHE A 253 3.54 -2.21 4.83
C PHE A 253 4.17 -3.50 5.34
N GLU A 254 5.09 -3.42 6.30
CA GLU A 254 5.72 -4.58 6.92
C GLU A 254 4.70 -5.46 7.64
N THR A 255 3.73 -4.87 8.34
CA THR A 255 2.68 -5.61 9.05
C THR A 255 1.63 -6.23 8.13
N PHE A 256 1.60 -5.85 6.84
CA PHE A 256 0.79 -6.54 5.82
C PHE A 256 1.44 -7.82 5.29
N LYS A 257 2.75 -8.02 5.46
CA LYS A 257 3.42 -9.28 5.07
C LYS A 257 2.93 -10.40 5.98
N LEU A 258 2.61 -11.56 5.39
CA LEU A 258 1.95 -12.66 6.11
C LEU A 258 2.75 -13.15 7.33
N GLU A 259 4.08 -13.11 7.26
CA GLU A 259 5.00 -13.48 8.35
C GLU A 259 4.98 -12.50 9.54
N ASN A 260 4.55 -11.27 9.31
CA ASN A 260 4.45 -10.19 10.29
C ASN A 260 2.99 -9.82 10.58
N ALA A 261 2.04 -10.54 10.00
CA ALA A 261 0.63 -10.29 10.19
C ALA A 261 0.21 -10.58 11.64
N SER A 262 -0.81 -9.87 12.09
CA SER A 262 -1.44 -10.09 13.38
C SER A 262 -2.20 -11.43 13.42
N LEU A 263 -2.35 -12.04 14.59
CA LEU A 263 -3.12 -13.28 14.74
C LEU A 263 -4.57 -13.10 14.26
N TYR A 264 -5.10 -11.90 14.46
CA TYR A 264 -6.46 -11.55 14.07
C TYR A 264 -6.68 -11.63 12.56
N VAL A 265 -5.65 -11.41 11.76
CA VAL A 265 -5.69 -11.60 10.31
C VAL A 265 -5.96 -13.06 9.96
N GLY A 266 -5.23 -13.99 10.60
CA GLY A 266 -5.44 -15.42 10.42
C GLY A 266 -6.82 -15.87 10.88
N LEU A 267 -7.25 -15.42 12.07
CA LEU A 267 -8.59 -15.71 12.60
C LEU A 267 -9.70 -15.19 11.67
N GLN A 268 -9.52 -13.98 11.13
CA GLN A 268 -10.46 -13.36 10.21
C GLN A 268 -10.59 -14.16 8.91
N LEU A 269 -9.48 -14.69 8.37
CA LEU A 269 -9.49 -15.56 7.19
C LEU A 269 -10.18 -16.90 7.46
N MET A 270 -9.98 -17.48 8.65
CA MET A 270 -10.58 -18.76 9.03
C MET A 270 -12.08 -18.65 9.32
N PHE A 271 -12.46 -17.60 10.06
CA PHE A 271 -13.81 -17.38 10.57
C PHE A 271 -14.36 -16.01 10.16
N PRO A 272 -14.54 -15.77 8.86
CA PRO A 272 -14.90 -14.44 8.41
C PRO A 272 -16.33 -14.02 8.78
N SER A 273 -17.20 -14.98 9.16
CA SER A 273 -18.52 -14.67 9.75
C SER A 273 -18.42 -14.11 11.17
N LEU A 274 -17.31 -14.35 11.87
CA LEU A 274 -17.01 -13.82 13.20
C LEU A 274 -16.30 -12.47 13.14
N ALA A 275 -16.25 -11.81 11.97
CA ALA A 275 -15.53 -10.55 11.81
C ALA A 275 -15.85 -9.48 12.85
N PRO A 276 -17.13 -9.24 13.23
CA PRO A 276 -17.44 -8.29 14.29
C PRO A 276 -16.75 -8.63 15.62
N ALA A 277 -16.76 -9.90 16.02
CA ALA A 277 -16.16 -10.35 17.27
C ALA A 277 -14.63 -10.32 17.22
N ILE A 278 -14.03 -10.79 16.12
CA ILE A 278 -12.58 -10.77 15.91
C ILE A 278 -12.06 -9.33 15.94
N ARG A 279 -12.81 -8.39 15.35
CA ARG A 279 -12.48 -6.96 15.41
C ARG A 279 -12.52 -6.42 16.83
N LEU A 280 -13.56 -6.72 17.60
CA LEU A 280 -13.62 -6.31 19.01
C LEU A 280 -12.40 -6.83 19.79
N LEU A 281 -12.02 -8.09 19.57
CA LEU A 281 -10.84 -8.66 20.19
C LEU A 281 -9.55 -7.99 19.71
N ALA A 282 -9.43 -7.69 18.42
CA ALA A 282 -8.27 -6.98 17.87
C ALA A 282 -8.13 -5.56 18.42
N THR A 283 -9.24 -4.90 18.74
CA THR A 283 -9.26 -3.55 19.33
C THR A 283 -8.95 -3.58 20.83
N TYR A 284 -9.58 -4.47 21.60
CA TYR A 284 -9.48 -4.46 23.06
C TYR A 284 -8.38 -5.35 23.63
N LEU A 285 -7.91 -6.35 22.88
CA LEU A 285 -6.87 -7.29 23.31
C LEU A 285 -5.74 -7.43 22.25
N PRO A 286 -5.21 -6.34 21.66
CA PRO A 286 -4.31 -6.43 20.52
C PRO A 286 -3.03 -7.21 20.84
N ASP A 287 -2.61 -8.07 19.91
CA ASP A 287 -1.28 -8.67 19.92
C ASP A 287 -0.20 -7.64 19.53
N ALA A 288 1.07 -8.02 19.60
CA ALA A 288 2.17 -7.10 19.33
C ALA A 288 2.16 -6.52 17.90
N ASN A 289 1.85 -7.33 16.89
CA ASN A 289 1.78 -6.88 15.50
C ASN A 289 0.52 -6.04 15.26
N GLN A 290 -0.59 -6.39 15.93
CA GLN A 290 -1.82 -5.60 15.90
C GLN A 290 -1.59 -4.20 16.51
N ARG A 291 -0.85 -4.10 17.62
CA ARG A 291 -0.45 -2.79 18.19
C ARG A 291 0.41 -1.99 17.22
N ARG A 292 1.43 -2.62 16.62
CA ARG A 292 2.33 -1.97 15.66
C ARG A 292 1.57 -1.32 14.50
N ILE A 293 0.68 -2.07 13.85
CA ILE A 293 -0.10 -1.52 12.73
C ILE A 293 -1.08 -0.44 13.18
N MET A 294 -1.74 -0.58 14.33
CA MET A 294 -2.65 0.45 14.84
C MET A 294 -1.90 1.75 15.15
N THR A 295 -0.74 1.68 15.81
CA THR A 295 0.11 2.85 16.09
C THR A 295 0.57 3.51 14.79
N ALA A 296 1.12 2.72 13.86
CA ALA A 296 1.62 3.23 12.58
C ALA A 296 0.53 3.95 11.77
N ARG A 297 -0.65 3.34 11.64
CA ARG A 297 -1.76 3.93 10.90
C ARG A 297 -2.33 5.18 11.57
N SER A 298 -2.47 5.15 12.90
CA SER A 298 -2.94 6.32 13.64
C SER A 298 -1.99 7.51 13.52
N ALA A 299 -0.68 7.27 13.49
CA ALA A 299 0.31 8.33 13.28
C ALA A 299 0.20 8.97 11.89
N VAL A 300 0.09 8.16 10.82
CA VAL A 300 -0.12 8.67 9.45
C VAL A 300 -1.40 9.50 9.34
N ASN A 301 -2.48 9.04 9.99
CA ASN A 301 -3.76 9.74 10.01
C ASN A 301 -3.70 11.05 10.81
N ALA A 302 -3.01 11.08 11.94
CA ALA A 302 -2.84 12.28 12.75
C ALA A 302 -2.09 13.38 11.97
N ILE A 303 -1.03 13.00 11.24
CA ILE A 303 -0.30 13.92 10.36
C ILE A 303 -1.21 14.47 9.26
N SER A 304 -1.97 13.60 8.60
CA SER A 304 -2.89 14.02 7.53
C SER A 304 -3.98 14.98 8.03
N ARG A 305 -4.56 14.71 9.22
CA ARG A 305 -5.56 15.59 9.83
C ARG A 305 -4.97 16.96 10.19
N ARG A 306 -3.76 16.99 10.75
CA ARG A 306 -3.06 18.23 11.10
C ARG A 306 -2.79 19.10 9.87
N LEU A 307 -2.34 18.51 8.78
CA LEU A 307 -2.06 19.23 7.54
C LEU A 307 -3.34 19.82 6.92
N ILE A 308 -4.44 19.07 6.99
CA ILE A 308 -5.75 19.54 6.50
C ILE A 308 -6.28 20.68 7.37
N SER A 309 -6.23 20.57 8.70
CA SER A 309 -6.74 21.62 9.60
C SER A 309 -5.95 22.92 9.46
N GLN A 310 -4.62 22.84 9.39
CA GLN A 310 -3.77 24.02 9.20
C GLN A 310 -4.05 24.73 7.88
N TRP A 311 -4.39 23.97 6.84
CA TRP A 311 -4.75 24.55 5.57
C TRP A 311 -6.12 25.23 5.61
N ASP A 312 -7.11 24.58 6.23
CA ASP A 312 -8.43 25.18 6.44
C ASP A 312 -8.31 26.50 7.23
N ASP A 313 -7.40 26.57 8.22
CA ASP A 313 -7.09 27.80 8.97
C ASP A 313 -6.41 28.87 8.08
N ALA A 314 -5.43 28.46 7.26
CA ALA A 314 -4.69 29.36 6.36
C ALA A 314 -5.56 29.96 5.25
N VAL A 315 -6.56 29.21 4.77
CA VAL A 315 -7.48 29.66 3.70
C VAL A 315 -8.68 30.45 4.24
N ASN A 316 -9.13 30.15 5.47
CA ASN A 316 -10.33 30.79 6.04
C ASN A 316 -10.07 31.87 7.10
N GLY A 317 -8.82 32.13 7.50
CA GLY A 317 -8.47 33.26 8.37
C GLY A 317 -9.08 33.24 9.78
N GLY A 318 -9.33 32.06 10.35
CA GLY A 318 -10.05 31.86 11.63
C GLY A 318 -9.17 31.34 12.77
N ASP A 319 -9.51 31.76 14.00
CA ASP A 319 -8.81 31.60 15.29
C ASP A 319 -8.32 30.16 15.61
N ALA A 320 -7.00 29.96 15.62
CA ALA A 320 -6.28 28.70 15.88
C ALA A 320 -6.29 28.26 17.37
N GLY A 321 -7.41 28.49 18.07
CA GLY A 321 -7.53 28.35 19.52
C GLY A 321 -8.30 27.11 19.95
N ASN A 322 -7.78 25.90 19.69
CA ASN A 322 -8.10 24.68 20.47
C ASN A 322 -7.32 23.41 20.06
N VAL A 323 -6.42 23.50 19.09
CA VAL A 323 -5.71 22.33 18.53
C VAL A 323 -4.54 21.87 19.42
N LYS A 324 -4.04 22.72 20.32
CA LYS A 324 -2.86 22.43 21.15
C LYS A 324 -3.10 21.35 22.21
N GLU A 325 -4.24 21.37 22.89
CA GLU A 325 -4.53 20.41 23.98
C GLU A 325 -4.84 18.99 23.47
N ALA A 326 -5.37 18.84 22.26
CA ALA A 326 -5.62 17.53 21.65
C ALA A 326 -4.33 16.86 21.11
N VAL A 327 -3.34 17.66 20.71
CA VAL A 327 -2.07 17.19 20.12
C VAL A 327 -1.10 16.68 21.17
N ASP A 328 -0.93 17.41 22.28
CA ASP A 328 -0.08 16.97 23.39
C ASP A 328 -0.66 15.71 24.07
N ALA A 329 -1.98 15.55 24.09
CA ALA A 329 -2.61 14.32 24.58
C ALA A 329 -2.37 13.11 23.64
N THR A 330 -2.39 13.30 22.31
CA THR A 330 -2.35 12.17 21.36
C THR A 330 -0.94 11.63 21.13
N VAL A 331 0.08 12.51 21.08
CA VAL A 331 1.49 12.11 20.94
C VAL A 331 2.01 11.47 22.24
N THR A 332 1.56 11.98 23.40
CA THR A 332 1.94 11.42 24.70
C THR A 332 1.21 10.11 25.00
N VAL A 333 -0.03 9.92 24.51
CA VAL A 333 -0.75 8.64 24.60
C VAL A 333 -0.18 7.58 23.64
N ALA A 334 0.40 7.98 22.50
CA ALA A 334 1.13 7.06 21.61
C ALA A 334 2.50 6.60 22.17
N ALA A 335 3.08 7.38 23.09
CA ALA A 335 4.38 7.09 23.72
C ALA A 335 4.28 6.51 25.14
N ALA A 336 3.15 6.65 25.84
CA ALA A 336 2.93 6.04 27.14
C ALA A 336 2.67 4.53 26.99
N PRO A 337 3.33 3.64 27.77
CA PRO A 337 2.84 2.28 27.90
C PRO A 337 1.41 2.38 28.41
N SER A 338 0.44 2.03 27.57
CA SER A 338 -0.98 2.08 27.91
C SER A 338 -1.16 1.55 29.34
N GLY A 339 -1.58 2.40 30.29
CA GLY A 339 -1.78 2.02 31.69
C GLY A 339 -2.75 0.85 31.88
N GLY A 340 -3.44 0.45 30.80
CA GLY A 340 -4.15 -0.82 30.66
C GLY A 340 -3.27 -2.07 30.82
N ALA A 341 -1.95 -2.01 30.70
CA ALA A 341 -1.08 -3.16 30.93
C ALA A 341 -1.07 -3.61 32.40
N ALA A 342 -1.17 -2.67 33.37
CA ALA A 342 -1.28 -3.00 34.79
C ALA A 342 -2.70 -3.49 35.14
N ALA A 343 -3.75 -2.91 34.53
CA ALA A 343 -5.14 -3.34 34.73
C ALA A 343 -5.45 -4.68 34.04
N ALA A 344 -4.85 -4.96 32.86
CA ALA A 344 -4.98 -6.23 32.14
C ALA A 344 -4.09 -7.32 32.76
N ALA A 345 -2.94 -6.98 33.35
CA ALA A 345 -2.15 -7.91 34.17
C ALA A 345 -2.87 -8.25 35.49
N ALA A 346 -3.59 -7.29 36.09
CA ALA A 346 -4.46 -7.55 37.24
C ALA A 346 -5.71 -8.39 36.85
N ALA A 347 -6.27 -8.18 35.67
CA ALA A 347 -7.39 -8.97 35.13
C ALA A 347 -6.97 -10.40 34.73
N ALA A 348 -5.74 -10.59 34.27
CA ALA A 348 -5.17 -11.92 33.97
C ALA A 348 -4.88 -12.74 35.24
N ALA A 349 -4.84 -12.10 36.42
CA ALA A 349 -4.65 -12.75 37.72
C ALA A 349 -5.96 -13.10 38.46
N ALA A 350 -7.11 -12.56 38.03
CA ALA A 350 -8.40 -12.70 38.70
C ALA A 350 -9.29 -13.73 37.98
N GLY A 351 -9.69 -14.79 38.68
CA GLY A 351 -10.37 -15.92 38.06
C GLY A 351 -11.89 -15.73 37.96
N ALA A 352 -12.48 -15.73 36.75
CA ALA A 352 -13.83 -16.25 36.44
C ALA A 352 -15.08 -15.61 37.04
N LYS A 353 -15.19 -15.71 38.37
CA LYS A 353 -16.24 -15.07 39.17
C LYS A 353 -16.06 -13.56 39.13
N ASP A 354 -14.81 -13.09 39.11
CA ASP A 354 -14.49 -11.66 38.99
C ASP A 354 -14.81 -11.10 37.59
N MET A 355 -14.88 -11.96 36.57
CA MET A 355 -15.13 -11.56 35.18
C MET A 355 -16.61 -11.26 34.91
N ALA A 356 -17.52 -11.93 35.62
CA ALA A 356 -18.96 -11.66 35.56
C ALA A 356 -19.31 -10.37 36.33
N GLU A 357 -18.70 -10.14 37.50
CA GLU A 357 -18.85 -8.89 38.25
C GLU A 357 -18.23 -7.69 37.53
N ALA A 358 -17.11 -7.89 36.82
CA ALA A 358 -16.48 -6.87 35.99
C ALA A 358 -17.33 -6.53 34.74
N ALA A 359 -17.93 -7.53 34.11
CA ALA A 359 -18.87 -7.33 32.98
C ALA A 359 -20.16 -6.63 33.43
N GLU A 360 -20.67 -6.93 34.63
CA GLU A 360 -21.85 -6.25 35.19
C GLU A 360 -21.52 -4.81 35.63
N LYS A 361 -20.31 -4.56 36.16
CA LYS A 361 -19.82 -3.19 36.42
C LYS A 361 -19.57 -2.39 35.14
N MET A 362 -19.11 -3.03 34.05
CA MET A 362 -18.98 -2.40 32.72
C MET A 362 -20.34 -2.19 32.04
N ALA A 363 -21.35 -3.00 32.32
CA ALA A 363 -22.72 -2.77 31.85
C ALA A 363 -23.45 -1.66 32.63
N LYS A 364 -23.09 -1.47 33.92
CA LYS A 364 -23.62 -0.40 34.79
C LYS A 364 -22.87 0.93 34.64
N ALA A 365 -21.59 0.89 34.27
CA ALA A 365 -20.88 2.04 33.74
C ALA A 365 -21.37 2.26 32.30
N GLY A 366 -22.45 3.04 32.14
CA GLY A 366 -23.00 3.37 30.81
C GLY A 366 -21.92 3.81 29.81
N PRO A 367 -22.22 3.81 28.50
CA PRO A 367 -21.24 4.02 27.45
C PRO A 367 -20.34 5.22 27.80
N VAL A 368 -19.03 4.97 27.87
CA VAL A 368 -18.03 6.03 28.03
C VAL A 368 -18.29 7.00 26.89
N GLY A 369 -18.80 8.18 27.26
CA GLY A 369 -19.50 9.06 26.35
C GLY A 369 -18.66 9.45 25.14
N ASN A 370 -19.33 9.50 23.99
CA ASN A 370 -18.85 10.12 22.77
C ASN A 370 -18.26 11.50 23.09
N GLY A 371 -16.93 11.62 23.05
CA GLY A 371 -16.22 12.89 23.02
C GLY A 371 -16.35 13.60 21.68
N TRP A 372 -17.56 13.69 21.13
CA TRP A 372 -17.95 14.61 20.08
C TRP A 372 -18.83 15.67 20.73
N ARG A 373 -18.22 16.69 21.36
CA ARG A 373 -18.99 17.89 21.69
C ARG A 373 -19.12 18.71 20.42
N THR A 374 -20.30 18.61 19.80
CA THR A 374 -20.83 19.61 18.88
C THR A 374 -20.66 20.99 19.49
N VAL A 375 -19.87 21.85 18.85
CA VAL A 375 -19.88 23.28 19.12
C VAL A 375 -21.24 23.78 18.65
N THR A 376 -22.13 24.06 19.60
CA THR A 376 -23.37 24.78 19.31
C THR A 376 -23.01 26.23 19.00
N ALA A 377 -23.57 26.74 17.91
CA ALA A 377 -23.55 28.14 17.55
C ALA A 377 -24.23 28.94 18.66
N ASP A 378 -23.46 29.58 19.55
CA ASP A 378 -23.86 30.70 20.40
C ASP A 378 -22.60 31.31 21.02
N GLY A 379 -22.11 32.38 20.40
CA GLY A 379 -20.90 33.08 20.81
C GLY A 379 -21.06 33.77 22.17
N ARG A 380 -20.12 33.53 23.09
CA ARG A 380 -19.76 34.44 24.19
C ARG A 380 -18.38 34.06 24.75
N HIS A 381 -17.37 34.82 24.35
CA HIS A 381 -16.04 34.80 24.94
C HIS A 381 -16.06 35.40 26.36
N ARG A 382 -15.41 34.73 27.31
CA ARG A 382 -14.81 35.39 28.48
C ARG A 382 -13.30 35.24 28.36
N GLY A 383 -12.65 36.35 28.02
CA GLY A 383 -11.21 36.44 27.90
C GLY A 383 -10.50 36.24 29.23
N VAL A 384 -9.41 35.49 29.18
CA VAL A 384 -8.30 35.63 30.13
C VAL A 384 -7.07 35.87 29.26
N GLY A 385 -6.55 37.10 29.33
CA GLY A 385 -5.35 37.52 28.64
C GLY A 385 -4.10 36.89 29.25
N GLY A 386 -3.15 36.55 28.39
CA GLY A 386 -1.82 36.08 28.76
C GLY A 386 -1.08 35.67 27.50
N GLY A 387 -0.27 36.59 26.96
CA GLY A 387 0.41 36.43 25.68
C GLY A 387 1.35 35.23 25.61
N THR A 388 1.24 34.46 24.55
CA THR A 388 2.37 33.84 23.85
C THR A 388 1.93 33.60 22.41
N THR A 389 2.48 34.37 21.49
CA THR A 389 2.35 34.16 20.04
C THR A 389 3.24 32.99 19.59
N MET A 390 2.76 32.28 18.57
CA MET A 390 3.43 31.24 17.75
C MET A 390 3.70 29.85 18.35
N SER A 391 3.09 28.83 17.73
CA SER A 391 3.80 27.61 17.32
C SER A 391 3.13 27.04 16.06
N SER A 392 3.87 27.09 14.96
CA SER A 392 3.52 26.66 13.60
C SER A 392 3.45 25.14 13.43
N SER A 393 3.06 24.70 12.22
CA SER A 393 3.26 23.34 11.71
C SER A 393 4.67 22.79 12.02
N PRO A 394 4.86 21.47 12.25
CA PRO A 394 6.19 20.93 12.44
C PRO A 394 6.93 20.82 11.10
N PHE A 395 6.27 21.16 9.99
CA PHE A 395 6.77 21.09 8.63
C PHE A 395 6.87 22.50 8.05
N ARG A 396 7.97 22.78 7.34
CA ARG A 396 8.21 24.08 6.70
C ARG A 396 7.36 24.22 5.44
N GLU A 397 6.65 25.34 5.29
CA GLU A 397 5.96 25.67 4.03
C GLU A 397 6.96 25.89 2.90
N VAL A 398 6.61 25.41 1.70
CA VAL A 398 7.46 25.57 0.51
C VAL A 398 6.76 26.53 -0.46
N GLY A 399 7.43 27.65 -0.80
CA GLY A 399 6.99 28.53 -1.88
C GLY A 399 5.69 29.31 -1.64
N GLY A 400 5.48 29.84 -0.42
CA GLY A 400 4.31 30.69 -0.11
C GLY A 400 3.02 29.93 0.20
N GLY A 401 3.12 28.61 0.46
CA GLY A 401 2.01 27.75 0.81
C GLY A 401 1.58 26.82 -0.33
N VAL A 402 0.44 26.16 -0.14
CA VAL A 402 -0.11 25.18 -1.07
C VAL A 402 -0.50 25.85 -2.39
N SER A 403 0.23 25.52 -3.47
CA SER A 403 -0.13 25.98 -4.82
C SER A 403 -1.55 25.56 -5.18
N GLY A 404 -2.28 26.39 -5.92
CA GLY A 404 -3.64 26.09 -6.40
C GLY A 404 -3.75 24.84 -7.27
N SER A 405 -2.61 24.31 -7.75
CA SER A 405 -2.49 23.06 -8.51
C SER A 405 -2.13 21.82 -7.67
N SER A 406 -1.97 21.96 -6.35
CA SER A 406 -1.64 20.84 -5.46
C SER A 406 -2.80 19.86 -5.30
N PHE A 407 -2.47 18.67 -4.78
CA PHE A 407 -3.49 17.66 -4.47
C PHE A 407 -4.54 18.16 -3.48
N LEU A 408 -4.09 18.75 -2.37
CA LEU A 408 -4.99 19.22 -1.31
C LEU A 408 -5.88 20.36 -1.81
N ALA A 409 -5.36 21.31 -2.60
CA ALA A 409 -6.18 22.36 -3.21
C ALA A 409 -7.30 21.76 -4.06
N ALA A 410 -7.01 20.75 -4.89
CA ALA A 410 -8.02 20.06 -5.69
C ALA A 410 -9.03 19.28 -4.85
N MET A 411 -8.63 18.63 -3.75
CA MET A 411 -9.56 17.99 -2.81
C MET A 411 -10.52 19.00 -2.18
N LEU A 412 -10.02 20.20 -1.89
CA LEU A 412 -10.77 21.25 -1.19
C LEU A 412 -11.67 22.03 -2.13
N GLU A 413 -11.27 22.23 -3.38
CA GLU A 413 -12.19 22.69 -4.41
C GLU A 413 -13.30 21.65 -4.66
N GLY A 414 -12.96 20.35 -4.56
CA GLY A 414 -13.95 19.27 -4.56
C GLY A 414 -14.99 19.36 -3.43
N ARG A 415 -14.72 20.07 -2.31
CA ARG A 415 -15.73 20.35 -1.27
C ARG A 415 -16.76 21.38 -1.71
N LYS A 416 -16.43 22.26 -2.67
CA LYS A 416 -17.28 23.37 -3.12
C LYS A 416 -18.19 23.00 -4.29
N GLY A 417 -18.09 21.78 -4.81
CA GLY A 417 -18.89 21.32 -5.96
C GLY A 417 -20.39 21.32 -5.68
N ALA A 418 -21.18 21.91 -6.59
CA ALA A 418 -22.64 22.04 -6.45
C ALA A 418 -23.38 20.69 -6.51
N GLU A 419 -22.85 19.69 -7.21
CA GLU A 419 -23.42 18.34 -7.30
C GLU A 419 -22.45 17.27 -6.79
N GLY A 420 -22.64 16.85 -5.54
CA GLY A 420 -21.85 15.81 -4.90
C GLY A 420 -20.48 16.30 -4.39
N PRO A 421 -20.45 17.21 -3.40
CA PRO A 421 -19.22 17.67 -2.78
C PRO A 421 -18.50 16.55 -2.02
N LEU A 422 -17.18 16.66 -1.90
CA LEU A 422 -16.39 15.81 -1.02
C LEU A 422 -16.67 16.16 0.45
N THR A 423 -16.81 15.14 1.28
CA THR A 423 -16.86 15.30 2.74
C THR A 423 -15.46 15.45 3.34
N ASP A 424 -15.35 16.01 4.54
CA ASP A 424 -14.06 16.09 5.25
C ASP A 424 -13.42 14.73 5.46
N LEU A 425 -14.25 13.72 5.75
CA LEU A 425 -13.81 12.33 5.86
C LEU A 425 -13.20 11.83 4.55
N GLU A 426 -13.85 12.12 3.41
CA GLU A 426 -13.35 11.73 2.10
C GLU A 426 -12.04 12.46 1.75
N VAL A 427 -11.89 13.73 2.13
CA VAL A 427 -10.64 14.49 1.95
C VAL A 427 -9.50 13.90 2.78
N VAL A 428 -9.74 13.63 4.07
CA VAL A 428 -8.75 12.98 4.94
C VAL A 428 -8.37 11.60 4.39
N ALA A 429 -9.36 10.82 3.95
CA ALA A 429 -9.14 9.50 3.40
C ALA A 429 -8.30 9.50 2.13
N GLN A 430 -8.56 10.45 1.23
CA GLN A 430 -7.80 10.63 0.01
C GLN A 430 -6.34 10.99 0.30
N SER A 431 -6.11 11.91 1.24
CA SER A 431 -4.80 12.33 1.71
C SER A 431 -3.97 11.17 2.27
N VAL A 432 -4.53 10.41 3.22
CA VAL A 432 -3.87 9.23 3.82
C VAL A 432 -3.53 8.20 2.75
N THR A 433 -4.47 7.95 1.83
CA THR A 433 -4.28 7.01 0.73
C THR A 433 -3.14 7.45 -0.17
N PHE A 434 -3.00 8.75 -0.43
CA PHE A 434 -1.95 9.25 -1.31
C PHE A 434 -0.57 9.02 -0.71
N ILE A 435 -0.36 9.34 0.59
CA ILE A 435 0.90 9.07 1.31
C ILE A 435 1.28 7.59 1.23
N LEU A 436 0.37 6.70 1.61
CA LEU A 436 0.69 5.27 1.64
C LEU A 436 0.90 4.69 0.24
N ALA A 437 0.07 5.07 -0.73
CA ALA A 437 0.16 4.54 -2.09
C ALA A 437 1.43 5.02 -2.81
N SER A 438 1.82 6.29 -2.65
CA SER A 438 3.02 6.83 -3.29
C SER A 438 4.31 6.28 -2.68
N TYR A 439 4.33 6.07 -1.36
CA TYR A 439 5.50 5.61 -0.62
C TYR A 439 6.02 4.25 -1.10
N GLU A 440 5.21 3.19 -0.95
CA GLU A 440 5.68 1.82 -1.13
C GLU A 440 5.75 1.43 -2.61
N THR A 441 4.73 1.78 -3.42
CA THR A 441 4.64 1.27 -4.80
C THR A 441 5.70 1.86 -5.71
N SER A 442 5.94 3.17 -5.61
CA SER A 442 6.92 3.89 -6.44
C SER A 442 8.35 3.59 -5.99
N SER A 443 8.62 3.49 -4.68
CA SER A 443 9.95 3.12 -4.18
C SER A 443 10.31 1.68 -4.56
N THR A 444 9.37 0.73 -4.44
CA THR A 444 9.56 -0.67 -4.88
C THR A 444 9.85 -0.74 -6.38
N THR A 445 9.02 -0.09 -7.20
CA THR A 445 9.20 -0.14 -8.66
C THR A 445 10.52 0.50 -9.11
N THR A 446 10.83 1.69 -8.57
CA THR A 446 12.03 2.43 -8.99
C THR A 446 13.30 1.75 -8.48
N SER A 447 13.30 1.23 -7.25
CA SER A 447 14.46 0.48 -6.73
C SER A 447 14.70 -0.82 -7.49
N MET A 448 13.66 -1.58 -7.82
CA MET A 448 13.79 -2.77 -8.67
C MET A 448 14.27 -2.42 -10.08
N ALA A 449 13.85 -1.29 -10.65
CA ALA A 449 14.36 -0.82 -11.94
C ALA A 449 15.86 -0.52 -11.88
N LEU A 450 16.34 0.14 -10.83
CA LEU A 450 17.77 0.38 -10.61
C LEU A 450 18.55 -0.94 -10.46
N LEU A 451 18.01 -1.94 -9.76
CA LEU A 451 18.64 -3.27 -9.64
C LEU A 451 18.68 -4.01 -10.98
N LEU A 452 17.61 -3.93 -11.76
CA LEU A 452 17.58 -4.53 -13.10
C LEU A 452 18.60 -3.88 -14.03
N LEU A 453 18.75 -2.56 -13.98
CA LEU A 453 19.80 -1.85 -14.71
C LEU A 453 21.21 -2.24 -14.21
N ALA A 454 21.40 -2.38 -12.90
CA ALA A 454 22.67 -2.81 -12.32
C ALA A 454 23.08 -4.22 -12.78
N THR A 455 22.11 -5.12 -12.95
CA THR A 455 22.31 -6.52 -13.34
C THR A 455 22.27 -6.76 -14.85
N HIS A 456 21.91 -5.74 -15.64
CA HIS A 456 21.84 -5.80 -17.10
C HIS A 456 22.64 -4.63 -17.72
N PRO A 457 23.98 -4.71 -17.78
CA PRO A 457 24.83 -3.62 -18.23
C PRO A 457 24.47 -3.09 -19.63
N GLY A 458 24.03 -3.96 -20.55
CA GLY A 458 23.56 -3.55 -21.88
C GLY A 458 22.32 -2.66 -21.82
N ALA A 459 21.35 -2.98 -20.96
CA ALA A 459 20.17 -2.15 -20.76
C ALA A 459 20.53 -0.83 -20.06
N GLN A 460 21.44 -0.87 -19.08
CA GLN A 460 21.96 0.33 -18.42
C GLN A 460 22.65 1.27 -19.41
N ARG A 461 23.52 0.72 -20.28
CA ARG A 461 24.22 1.50 -21.31
C ARG A 461 23.24 2.14 -22.28
N ARG A 462 22.22 1.41 -22.73
CA ARG A 462 21.22 1.93 -23.66
C ARG A 462 20.36 3.05 -23.05
N LEU A 463 19.97 2.91 -21.77
CA LEU A 463 19.30 3.98 -21.03
C LEU A 463 20.24 5.18 -20.87
N LEU A 464 21.51 4.93 -20.56
CA LEU A 464 22.51 5.98 -20.46
C LEU A 464 22.69 6.75 -21.77
N ASP A 465 22.75 6.08 -22.92
CA ASP A 465 22.83 6.75 -24.22
C ASP A 465 21.59 7.63 -24.48
N GLU A 466 20.41 7.24 -23.99
CA GLU A 466 19.20 8.08 -24.02
C GLU A 466 19.32 9.29 -23.09
N VAL A 467 19.84 9.11 -21.88
CA VAL A 467 20.10 10.18 -20.90
C VAL A 467 21.15 11.16 -21.43
N GLU A 468 22.22 10.70 -22.05
CA GLU A 468 23.30 11.54 -22.59
C GLU A 468 22.80 12.46 -23.71
N ARG A 469 21.83 12.02 -24.53
CA ARG A 469 21.18 12.88 -25.54
C ARG A 469 20.40 14.05 -24.93
N THR A 470 19.95 13.91 -23.69
CA THR A 470 19.31 15.03 -22.99
C THR A 470 20.31 16.09 -22.52
N GLY A 471 21.59 15.74 -22.41
CA GLY A 471 22.62 16.60 -21.82
C GLY A 471 22.22 17.08 -20.42
N ASP A 472 22.56 18.34 -20.13
CA ASP A 472 22.19 19.02 -18.89
C ASP A 472 20.83 19.74 -18.98
N ARG A 473 20.01 19.42 -20.00
CA ARG A 473 18.67 20.01 -20.13
C ARG A 473 17.88 19.76 -18.84
N GLU A 474 17.19 20.82 -18.46
CA GLU A 474 16.26 20.82 -17.34
C GLU A 474 15.18 19.75 -17.55
N LEU A 475 14.81 19.03 -16.49
CA LEU A 475 13.73 18.05 -16.58
C LEU A 475 12.40 18.79 -16.80
N THR A 476 11.81 18.64 -17.99
CA THR A 476 10.46 19.14 -18.33
C THR A 476 9.53 17.99 -18.70
N VAL A 477 8.21 18.23 -18.75
CA VAL A 477 7.24 17.18 -19.15
C VAL A 477 7.52 16.71 -20.57
N GLU A 478 7.90 17.65 -21.43
CA GLU A 478 8.28 17.41 -22.83
C GLU A 478 9.54 16.55 -22.91
N LEU A 479 10.59 16.90 -22.14
CA LEU A 479 11.81 16.10 -22.09
C LEU A 479 11.55 14.70 -21.55
N LEU A 480 10.71 14.55 -20.53
CA LEU A 480 10.32 13.22 -20.05
C LEU A 480 9.53 12.45 -21.12
N GLY A 481 8.80 13.12 -22.01
CA GLY A 481 8.17 12.52 -23.19
C GLY A 481 9.16 11.96 -24.21
N GLU A 482 10.36 12.55 -24.31
CA GLU A 482 11.46 12.14 -25.21
C GLU A 482 12.26 10.92 -24.73
N LEU A 483 11.82 10.25 -23.65
CA LEU A 483 12.53 9.11 -23.02
C LEU A 483 11.78 7.78 -23.15
N PRO A 484 11.58 7.24 -24.37
CA PRO A 484 10.84 6.00 -24.59
C PRO A 484 11.54 4.77 -23.99
N TYR A 485 12.87 4.71 -23.97
CA TYR A 485 13.59 3.56 -23.43
C TYR A 485 13.58 3.54 -21.90
N THR A 486 13.72 4.70 -21.25
CA THR A 486 13.55 4.84 -19.79
C THR A 486 12.14 4.39 -19.36
N GLU A 487 11.12 4.76 -20.13
CA GLU A 487 9.76 4.29 -19.90
C GLU A 487 9.60 2.78 -20.11
N ALA A 488 10.21 2.25 -21.16
CA ALA A 488 10.22 0.82 -21.44
C ALA A 488 10.87 0.00 -20.31
N VAL A 489 11.95 0.51 -19.72
CA VAL A 489 12.61 -0.08 -18.53
C VAL A 489 11.66 -0.14 -17.35
N LEU A 490 10.92 0.93 -17.05
CA LEU A 490 9.93 0.93 -15.97
C LEU A 490 8.77 -0.05 -16.24
N LYS A 491 8.29 -0.11 -17.48
CA LYS A 491 7.21 -1.04 -17.89
C LYS A 491 7.62 -2.50 -17.79
N GLU A 492 8.84 -2.83 -18.21
CA GLU A 492 9.38 -4.20 -18.09
C GLU A 492 9.72 -4.54 -16.63
N THR A 493 10.17 -3.57 -15.84
CA THR A 493 10.32 -3.74 -14.39
C THR A 493 8.99 -4.10 -13.74
N MET A 494 7.91 -3.37 -14.02
CA MET A 494 6.57 -3.69 -13.52
C MET A 494 6.01 -4.99 -14.09
N ARG A 495 6.49 -5.45 -15.25
CA ARG A 495 6.14 -6.78 -15.79
C ARG A 495 6.72 -7.87 -14.88
N LEU A 496 8.04 -7.86 -14.67
CA LEU A 496 8.73 -8.87 -13.85
C LEU A 496 8.40 -8.75 -12.35
N TYR A 497 8.29 -7.53 -11.84
CA TYR A 497 8.10 -7.25 -10.42
C TYR A 497 6.95 -6.24 -10.23
N PRO A 498 5.70 -6.67 -10.47
CA PRO A 498 4.54 -5.81 -10.26
C PRO A 498 4.39 -5.52 -8.76
N ALA A 499 4.59 -4.26 -8.36
CA ALA A 499 4.46 -3.85 -6.95
C ALA A 499 3.10 -4.24 -6.35
N VAL A 500 2.03 -4.26 -7.16
CA VAL A 500 0.73 -4.84 -6.78
C VAL A 500 0.52 -6.12 -7.59
N PRO A 501 0.77 -7.31 -7.03
CA PRO A 501 0.83 -8.57 -7.79
C PRO A 501 -0.56 -9.12 -8.14
N THR A 502 -1.62 -8.60 -7.52
CA THR A 502 -2.97 -9.16 -7.62
C THR A 502 -4.04 -8.08 -7.60
N MET A 503 -5.00 -8.17 -8.52
CA MET A 503 -6.22 -7.40 -8.53
C MET A 503 -7.38 -8.19 -7.93
N PHE A 504 -8.27 -7.51 -7.21
CA PHE A 504 -9.44 -8.12 -6.59
C PHE A 504 -10.73 -7.50 -7.11
N ARG A 505 -11.75 -8.34 -7.33
CA ARG A 505 -13.12 -7.93 -7.70
C ARG A 505 -14.16 -8.77 -6.98
N HIS A 506 -15.35 -8.20 -6.84
CA HIS A 506 -16.52 -8.89 -6.31
C HIS A 506 -17.50 -9.18 -7.45
N ALA A 507 -17.97 -10.42 -7.55
CA ALA A 507 -19.09 -10.76 -8.42
C ALA A 507 -20.38 -10.21 -7.79
N ARG A 508 -20.92 -9.11 -8.31
CA ARG A 508 -22.19 -8.53 -7.82
C ARG A 508 -23.39 -9.37 -8.21
N ASN A 509 -23.36 -9.93 -9.41
CA ASN A 509 -24.36 -10.83 -9.96
C ASN A 509 -23.68 -12.13 -10.38
N ASP A 510 -24.47 -13.15 -10.66
CA ASP A 510 -23.96 -14.36 -11.29
C ASP A 510 -23.32 -14.01 -12.64
N ILE A 511 -22.13 -14.58 -12.93
CA ILE A 511 -21.37 -14.31 -14.15
C ILE A 511 -21.28 -15.62 -14.95
N CYS A 512 -21.92 -15.65 -16.11
CA CYS A 512 -21.82 -16.77 -17.04
C CYS A 512 -20.49 -16.70 -17.82
N LEU A 513 -19.73 -17.78 -17.77
CA LEU A 513 -18.51 -18.00 -18.58
C LEU A 513 -18.86 -18.77 -19.86
N GLU A 514 -17.98 -18.73 -20.86
CA GLU A 514 -18.24 -19.25 -22.22
C GLU A 514 -18.61 -20.73 -22.27
N HIS A 515 -18.10 -21.55 -21.36
CA HIS A 515 -18.36 -22.99 -21.29
C HIS A 515 -19.53 -23.36 -20.36
N GLY A 516 -20.45 -22.41 -20.11
CA GLY A 516 -21.63 -22.63 -19.26
C GLY A 516 -21.36 -22.66 -17.75
N GLN A 517 -20.11 -22.48 -17.31
CA GLN A 517 -19.79 -22.31 -15.89
C GLN A 517 -20.35 -20.99 -15.38
N VAL A 518 -20.93 -21.00 -14.17
CA VAL A 518 -21.51 -19.79 -13.56
C VAL A 518 -20.72 -19.40 -12.32
N VAL A 519 -20.04 -18.26 -12.35
CA VAL A 519 -19.46 -17.67 -11.15
C VAL A 519 -20.59 -17.11 -10.28
N PRO A 520 -20.81 -17.62 -9.07
CA PRO A 520 -21.84 -17.12 -8.17
C PRO A 520 -21.70 -15.63 -7.83
N SER A 521 -22.82 -14.92 -7.66
CA SER A 521 -22.85 -13.66 -6.93
C SER A 521 -22.27 -13.86 -5.51
N GLY A 522 -21.56 -12.86 -5.03
CA GLY A 522 -20.80 -12.93 -3.77
C GLY A 522 -19.42 -13.54 -3.90
N THR A 523 -19.02 -14.02 -5.09
CA THR A 523 -17.69 -14.62 -5.28
C THR A 523 -16.59 -13.57 -5.19
N PHE A 524 -15.54 -13.90 -4.43
CA PHE A 524 -14.29 -13.17 -4.41
C PHE A 524 -13.41 -13.57 -5.60
N LEU A 525 -13.17 -12.63 -6.51
CA LEU A 525 -12.38 -12.83 -7.72
C LEU A 525 -10.97 -12.31 -7.50
N VAL A 526 -10.01 -13.20 -7.72
CA VAL A 526 -8.56 -12.95 -7.63
C VAL A 526 -8.04 -12.95 -9.06
N MET A 527 -7.46 -11.85 -9.51
CA MET A 527 -6.87 -11.72 -10.84
C MET A 527 -5.37 -11.46 -10.66
N PRO A 528 -4.52 -12.49 -10.66
CA PRO A 528 -3.09 -12.32 -10.40
C PRO A 528 -2.42 -11.61 -11.59
N THR A 529 -2.11 -10.34 -11.41
CA THR A 529 -1.31 -9.54 -12.36
C THR A 529 0.03 -10.23 -12.63
N PHE A 530 0.66 -10.79 -11.59
CA PHE A 530 1.91 -11.53 -11.72
C PHE A 530 1.81 -12.67 -12.73
N ASN A 531 0.72 -13.45 -12.72
CA ASN A 531 0.52 -14.56 -13.64
C ASN A 531 0.37 -14.06 -15.09
N LEU A 532 -0.40 -12.99 -15.32
CA LEU A 532 -0.55 -12.40 -16.67
C LEU A 532 0.78 -11.91 -17.22
N HIS A 533 1.60 -11.30 -16.36
CA HIS A 533 2.90 -10.77 -16.71
C HIS A 533 3.96 -11.84 -16.99
N HIS A 534 3.78 -13.05 -16.44
CA HIS A 534 4.71 -14.19 -16.57
C HIS A 534 4.12 -15.34 -17.37
N ASP A 535 2.99 -15.15 -18.07
CA ASP A 535 2.43 -16.19 -18.93
C ASP A 535 3.31 -16.32 -20.19
N PRO A 536 4.00 -17.47 -20.41
CA PRO A 536 4.86 -17.69 -21.57
C PRO A 536 4.10 -17.61 -22.90
N THR A 537 2.78 -17.82 -22.90
CA THR A 537 1.93 -17.71 -24.10
C THR A 537 1.63 -16.26 -24.48
N LEU A 538 1.75 -15.34 -23.52
CA LEU A 538 1.58 -13.90 -23.72
C LEU A 538 2.92 -13.19 -23.90
N TRP A 539 3.98 -13.72 -23.30
CA TRP A 539 5.31 -13.11 -23.25
C TRP A 539 6.39 -14.13 -23.64
N PRO A 540 6.89 -14.13 -24.88
CA PRO A 540 8.03 -14.96 -25.27
C PRO A 540 9.26 -14.60 -24.43
N GLN A 541 9.96 -15.56 -23.83
CA GLN A 541 11.04 -15.31 -22.86
C GLN A 541 10.57 -14.48 -21.64
N HIS A 542 9.42 -14.86 -21.07
CA HIS A 542 8.74 -14.13 -19.98
C HIS A 542 9.59 -13.92 -18.71
N ASP A 543 10.65 -14.68 -18.51
CA ASP A 543 11.54 -14.59 -17.34
C ASP A 543 12.71 -13.62 -17.56
N ARG A 544 12.95 -13.18 -18.81
CA ARG A 544 14.03 -12.24 -19.17
C ARG A 544 13.58 -10.80 -19.05
N PHE A 545 14.51 -9.93 -18.63
CA PHE A 545 14.34 -8.48 -18.65
C PHE A 545 14.63 -7.92 -20.06
N ILE A 546 13.57 -7.60 -20.81
CA ILE A 546 13.66 -7.10 -22.19
C ILE A 546 12.82 -5.82 -22.31
N PRO A 547 13.38 -4.63 -22.00
CA PRO A 547 12.68 -3.35 -22.16
C PRO A 547 12.10 -3.14 -23.56
N GLU A 548 12.76 -3.65 -24.60
CA GLU A 548 12.40 -3.50 -26.00
C GLU A 548 10.96 -3.91 -26.33
N ARG A 549 10.32 -4.75 -25.51
CA ARG A 549 8.89 -5.11 -25.62
C ARG A 549 7.95 -3.91 -25.61
N PHE A 550 8.37 -2.79 -25.02
CA PHE A 550 7.56 -1.59 -24.85
C PHE A 550 7.99 -0.44 -25.75
N LEU A 551 8.91 -0.67 -26.69
CA LEU A 551 9.28 0.31 -27.70
C LEU A 551 8.38 0.19 -28.93
N PRO A 552 8.10 1.30 -29.63
CA PRO A 552 7.48 1.28 -30.97
C PRO A 552 8.23 0.31 -31.89
N SER A 553 7.53 -0.63 -32.54
CA SER A 553 8.16 -1.51 -33.53
C SER A 553 8.56 -0.71 -34.77
N THR A 554 9.84 -0.74 -35.15
CA THR A 554 10.35 -0.14 -36.40
C THR A 554 10.08 -1.00 -37.65
N SER A 555 9.30 -2.09 -37.55
CA SER A 555 8.98 -2.95 -38.69
C SER A 555 7.96 -2.30 -39.64
N THR A 556 8.48 -1.72 -40.71
CA THR A 556 7.80 -1.59 -42.00
C THR A 556 7.36 -2.96 -42.50
N GLY A 557 6.08 -3.08 -42.86
CA GLY A 557 5.55 -4.21 -43.66
C GLY A 557 4.59 -5.14 -42.92
N GLY A 558 3.28 -4.89 -43.07
CA GLY A 558 2.25 -5.87 -42.69
C GLY A 558 0.89 -5.30 -42.27
N GLY A 559 0.22 -4.59 -43.18
CA GLY A 559 -1.23 -4.39 -43.29
C GLY A 559 -2.13 -4.45 -42.05
N GLY A 560 -2.60 -3.29 -41.61
CA GLY A 560 -3.71 -3.16 -40.67
C GLY A 560 -3.99 -1.69 -40.33
N GLY A 561 -4.25 -0.87 -41.34
CA GLY A 561 -4.69 0.51 -41.15
C GLY A 561 -5.98 0.56 -40.35
N GLY A 562 -5.91 1.18 -39.18
CA GLY A 562 -7.03 1.60 -38.37
C GLY A 562 -6.71 2.99 -37.82
N SER A 563 -6.81 3.98 -38.69
CA SER A 563 -6.89 5.38 -38.31
C SER A 563 -8.21 5.60 -37.60
N ASP A 564 -8.20 5.73 -36.28
CA ASP A 564 -9.24 6.44 -35.55
C ASP A 564 -8.57 7.37 -34.54
N GLY A 565 -8.39 8.62 -34.99
CA GLY A 565 -8.19 9.74 -34.09
C GLY A 565 -9.50 10.01 -33.36
N GLY A 566 -9.45 10.06 -32.02
CA GLY A 566 -10.57 10.49 -31.18
C GLY A 566 -10.79 9.60 -29.98
N GLY A 567 -10.18 9.94 -28.85
CA GLY A 567 -10.50 9.31 -27.56
C GLY A 567 -9.36 9.30 -26.56
N GLU A 568 -8.95 10.46 -26.06
CA GLU A 568 -8.27 10.56 -24.76
C GLU A 568 -9.25 10.13 -23.66
N GLY A 569 -9.41 8.83 -23.49
CA GLY A 569 -10.39 8.25 -22.58
C GLY A 569 -10.51 6.75 -22.78
N GLY A 570 -9.60 5.99 -22.16
CA GLY A 570 -9.67 4.52 -22.15
C GLY A 570 -8.92 3.82 -23.28
N GLY A 571 -7.67 4.20 -23.55
CA GLY A 571 -6.80 3.50 -24.50
C GLY A 571 -5.89 2.51 -23.79
N GLY A 572 -5.99 1.22 -24.11
CA GLY A 572 -5.03 0.21 -23.66
C GLY A 572 -3.61 0.64 -24.03
N ILE A 573 -2.70 0.60 -23.06
CA ILE A 573 -1.27 0.79 -23.31
C ILE A 573 -0.87 -0.35 -24.23
N GLY A 574 -0.68 -0.05 -25.52
CA GLY A 574 -0.32 -1.03 -26.54
C GLY A 574 0.91 -1.80 -26.08
N VAL A 575 0.72 -3.06 -25.71
CA VAL A 575 1.81 -3.95 -25.33
C VAL A 575 2.38 -4.50 -26.63
N LEU A 576 3.32 -3.79 -27.23
CA LEU A 576 3.86 -4.12 -28.55
C LEU A 576 4.57 -5.48 -28.57
N GLY A 577 5.14 -5.90 -27.43
CA GLY A 577 5.79 -7.20 -27.25
C GLY A 577 4.90 -8.34 -26.74
N SER A 578 3.56 -8.18 -26.70
CA SER A 578 2.63 -9.23 -26.29
C SER A 578 1.49 -9.42 -27.29
N SER A 579 0.96 -10.64 -27.35
CA SER A 579 -0.16 -11.03 -28.22
C SER A 579 -1.53 -10.53 -27.74
N HIS A 580 -1.65 -9.92 -26.54
CA HIS A 580 -2.95 -9.60 -25.95
C HIS A 580 -3.03 -8.23 -25.23
N PRO A 581 -4.09 -7.42 -25.46
CA PRO A 581 -4.25 -6.08 -24.84
C PRO A 581 -4.31 -6.05 -23.30
N ALA A 582 -4.66 -7.16 -22.66
CA ALA A 582 -4.72 -7.30 -21.20
C ALA A 582 -3.50 -8.00 -20.59
N ALA A 583 -2.48 -8.31 -21.41
CA ALA A 583 -1.30 -9.02 -20.94
C ALA A 583 -0.45 -8.19 -19.97
N TRP A 584 -0.47 -6.86 -20.10
CA TRP A 584 0.21 -5.95 -19.19
C TRP A 584 -0.79 -5.15 -18.35
N ALA A 585 -0.70 -5.32 -17.04
CA ALA A 585 -1.54 -4.70 -16.03
C ALA A 585 -0.70 -4.07 -14.90
N GLY A 586 0.44 -3.43 -15.23
CA GLY A 586 1.33 -2.81 -14.25
C GLY A 586 0.66 -1.76 -13.36
N PHE A 587 -0.36 -1.07 -13.90
CA PHE A 587 -1.22 -0.15 -13.15
C PHE A 587 -2.63 -0.69 -12.93
N GLY A 588 -2.86 -1.98 -13.16
CA GLY A 588 -4.19 -2.59 -13.24
C GLY A 588 -4.95 -2.21 -14.52
N ILE A 589 -6.16 -2.77 -14.66
CA ILE A 589 -7.01 -2.61 -15.86
C ILE A 589 -8.43 -2.16 -15.44
N GLY A 590 -9.09 -1.43 -16.34
CA GLY A 590 -10.50 -1.03 -16.22
C GLY A 590 -10.73 0.18 -15.33
N ALA A 591 -11.98 0.41 -14.92
CA ALA A 591 -12.40 1.62 -14.21
C ALA A 591 -11.66 1.87 -12.87
N ARG A 592 -11.04 0.84 -12.30
CA ARG A 592 -10.30 0.88 -11.03
C ARG A 592 -8.78 0.80 -11.22
N MET A 593 -8.28 1.04 -12.43
CA MET A 593 -6.84 1.17 -12.70
C MET A 593 -6.23 2.27 -11.83
N CYS A 594 -4.93 2.23 -11.58
CA CYS A 594 -4.23 3.20 -10.73
C CYS A 594 -4.52 4.63 -11.20
N VAL A 595 -4.95 5.49 -10.26
CA VAL A 595 -5.17 6.91 -10.57
C VAL A 595 -3.85 7.66 -10.71
N GLY A 596 -2.81 7.26 -9.98
CA GLY A 596 -1.51 7.92 -10.00
C GLY A 596 -0.60 7.52 -11.16
N HIS A 597 -1.09 6.80 -12.18
CA HIS A 597 -0.22 6.16 -13.18
C HIS A 597 0.69 7.15 -13.94
N LYS A 598 0.19 8.32 -14.36
CA LYS A 598 1.01 9.32 -15.06
C LYS A 598 2.05 9.94 -14.14
N LEU A 599 1.67 10.28 -12.90
CA LEU A 599 2.59 10.83 -11.91
C LEU A 599 3.67 9.81 -11.51
N ALA A 600 3.31 8.55 -11.30
CA ALA A 600 4.26 7.48 -10.98
C ALA A 600 5.28 7.28 -12.11
N MET A 601 4.84 7.29 -13.37
CA MET A 601 5.75 7.24 -14.52
C MET A 601 6.64 8.48 -14.60
N MET A 602 6.11 9.67 -14.37
CA MET A 602 6.89 10.91 -14.33
C MET A 602 8.00 10.85 -13.26
N ILE A 603 7.63 10.49 -12.03
CA ILE A 603 8.59 10.36 -10.91
C ILE A 603 9.63 9.29 -11.23
N GLY A 604 9.22 8.11 -11.71
CA GLY A 604 10.13 7.03 -12.08
C GLY A 604 11.14 7.46 -13.14
N LYS A 605 10.69 8.11 -14.22
CA LYS A 605 11.56 8.58 -15.31
C LYS A 605 12.52 9.66 -14.81
N ALA A 606 12.02 10.66 -14.08
CA ALA A 606 12.85 11.73 -13.52
C ALA A 606 13.92 11.18 -12.57
N THR A 607 13.56 10.23 -11.70
CA THR A 607 14.51 9.60 -10.77
C THR A 607 15.57 8.76 -11.50
N LEU A 608 15.18 7.90 -12.45
CA LEU A 608 16.14 7.07 -13.20
C LEU A 608 17.14 7.94 -13.98
N VAL A 609 16.67 9.00 -14.65
CA VAL A 609 17.52 9.95 -15.37
C VAL A 609 18.47 10.65 -14.41
N SER A 610 17.96 11.21 -13.31
CA SER A 610 18.78 11.96 -12.36
C SER A 610 19.85 11.09 -11.69
N VAL A 611 19.55 9.82 -11.38
CA VAL A 611 20.53 8.87 -10.85
C VAL A 611 21.58 8.54 -11.91
N LEU A 612 21.19 8.17 -13.13
CA LEU A 612 22.12 7.78 -14.19
C LEU A 612 22.91 8.94 -14.80
N ARG A 613 22.48 10.20 -14.62
CA ARG A 613 23.33 11.36 -14.92
C ARG A 613 24.60 11.41 -14.07
N ARG A 614 24.56 10.87 -12.84
CA ARG A 614 25.62 11.06 -11.85
C ARG A 614 26.35 9.76 -11.45
N PHE A 615 25.63 8.64 -11.47
CA PHE A 615 26.12 7.36 -10.93
C PHE A 615 26.08 6.24 -11.95
N SER A 616 27.05 5.32 -11.85
CA SER A 616 26.97 3.98 -12.44
C SER A 616 26.44 3.00 -11.41
N LEU A 617 25.66 2.01 -11.85
CA LEU A 617 25.02 1.04 -10.96
C LEU A 617 25.64 -0.35 -11.12
N SER A 618 25.91 -1.02 -10.00
CA SER A 618 26.35 -2.41 -9.98
C SER A 618 25.69 -3.17 -8.81
N PRO A 619 25.49 -4.50 -8.92
CA PRO A 619 24.99 -5.29 -7.82
C PRO A 619 26.04 -5.39 -6.69
N VAL A 620 25.59 -5.56 -5.45
CA VAL A 620 26.50 -5.85 -4.34
C VAL A 620 27.12 -7.24 -4.55
N PRO A 621 28.45 -7.40 -4.47
CA PRO A 621 29.10 -8.70 -4.65
C PRO A 621 28.53 -9.78 -3.71
N GLY A 622 28.19 -10.94 -4.26
CA GLY A 622 27.67 -12.08 -3.49
C GLY A 622 26.20 -11.96 -3.06
N GLN A 623 25.49 -10.89 -3.41
CA GLN A 623 24.07 -10.79 -3.10
C GLN A 623 23.23 -11.78 -3.93
N PRO A 624 22.21 -12.43 -3.35
CA PRO A 624 21.27 -13.25 -4.11
C PRO A 624 20.51 -12.42 -5.15
N LEU A 625 20.45 -12.92 -6.39
CA LEU A 625 19.72 -12.31 -7.50
C LEU A 625 18.77 -13.34 -8.14
N PRO A 626 17.46 -13.05 -8.26
CA PRO A 626 16.77 -11.89 -7.68
C PRO A 626 16.76 -11.91 -6.14
N PRO A 627 16.54 -10.76 -5.47
CA PRO A 627 16.43 -10.72 -4.01
C PRO A 627 15.24 -11.56 -3.53
N ALA A 628 15.30 -12.02 -2.28
CA ALA A 628 14.18 -12.74 -1.68
C ALA A 628 12.94 -11.83 -1.65
N MET A 629 11.85 -12.27 -2.28
CA MET A 629 10.61 -11.50 -2.37
C MET A 629 9.64 -11.89 -1.26
N ALA A 630 8.77 -10.95 -0.87
CA ALA A 630 7.67 -11.19 0.04
C ALA A 630 6.38 -10.50 -0.44
N THR A 631 5.26 -11.19 -0.26
CA THR A 631 3.92 -10.68 -0.57
C THR A 631 3.25 -10.20 0.71
N GLY A 632 2.93 -8.91 0.74
CA GLY A 632 1.98 -8.30 1.66
C GLY A 632 0.84 -7.68 0.86
N LEU A 633 0.54 -6.41 1.13
CA LEU A 633 -0.30 -5.60 0.23
C LEU A 633 0.42 -5.36 -1.10
N THR A 634 1.74 -5.20 -1.05
CA THR A 634 2.66 -5.10 -2.18
C THR A 634 3.53 -6.35 -2.31
N PHE A 635 4.13 -6.55 -3.48
CA PHE A 635 5.13 -7.56 -3.76
C PHE A 635 6.48 -6.89 -3.98
N GLY A 636 7.42 -7.13 -3.07
CA GLY A 636 8.71 -6.46 -3.07
C GLY A 636 9.81 -7.25 -2.34
N PRO A 637 11.07 -6.80 -2.43
CA PRO A 637 12.19 -7.42 -1.74
C PRO A 637 12.02 -7.40 -0.22
N ARG A 638 12.25 -8.54 0.42
CA ARG A 638 12.05 -8.72 1.87
C ARG A 638 12.95 -7.80 2.69
N GLU A 639 14.20 -7.60 2.25
CA GLU A 639 15.24 -6.83 2.96
C GLU A 639 15.58 -5.50 2.26
N GLY A 640 14.75 -5.07 1.31
CA GLY A 640 15.05 -3.93 0.45
C GLY A 640 15.90 -4.29 -0.78
N VAL A 641 16.19 -3.29 -1.60
CA VAL A 641 17.07 -3.40 -2.77
C VAL A 641 18.44 -2.84 -2.41
N TRP A 642 19.47 -3.65 -2.49
CA TRP A 642 20.85 -3.25 -2.22
C TRP A 642 21.62 -3.04 -3.52
N LEU A 643 22.32 -1.90 -3.62
CA LEU A 643 23.09 -1.51 -4.80
C LEU A 643 24.46 -0.95 -4.43
N GLN A 644 25.41 -1.18 -5.31
CA GLN A 644 26.70 -0.51 -5.30
C GLN A 644 26.65 0.66 -6.29
N LEU A 645 26.92 1.86 -5.80
CA LEU A 645 27.06 3.06 -6.62
C LEU A 645 28.53 3.29 -6.96
N GLY A 646 28.80 3.65 -8.21
CA GLY A 646 30.08 4.18 -8.65
C GLY A 646 29.92 5.62 -9.16
N SER A 647 30.96 6.44 -9.03
CA SER A 647 31.00 7.74 -9.70
C SER A 647 31.14 7.55 -11.20
N ARG A 648 30.38 8.27 -12.01
CA ARG A 648 30.56 8.24 -13.48
C ARG A 648 31.91 8.80 -13.96
N GLN A 649 32.67 9.47 -13.09
CA GLN A 649 34.05 9.85 -13.40
C GLN A 649 35.04 8.66 -13.29
N THR A 650 34.58 7.48 -12.87
CA THR A 650 35.39 6.26 -12.78
C THR A 650 34.84 5.22 -13.77
N PRO A 651 35.66 4.68 -14.69
CA PRO A 651 35.22 3.64 -15.61
C PRO A 651 34.71 2.41 -14.84
N VAL A 652 33.55 1.88 -15.23
CA VAL A 652 33.04 0.60 -14.71
C VAL A 652 34.06 -0.49 -15.09
N PRO A 653 34.64 -1.23 -14.13
CA PRO A 653 35.46 -2.39 -14.46
C PRO A 653 34.59 -3.43 -15.17
N GLU A 654 35.02 -3.88 -16.35
CA GLU A 654 34.41 -5.03 -17.01
C GLU A 654 34.40 -6.22 -16.04
N LEU A 655 33.21 -6.62 -15.59
CA LEU A 655 33.01 -7.88 -14.88
C LEU A 655 33.33 -9.00 -15.88
N ALA A 656 34.42 -9.71 -15.62
CA ALA A 656 34.89 -10.83 -16.42
C ALA A 656 33.80 -11.89 -16.61
N ALA A 657 33.73 -12.40 -17.84
CA ALA A 657 32.71 -13.26 -18.44
C ALA A 657 32.40 -14.56 -17.68
#